data_AF-A0A822AR59-F1
#
_entry.id   AF-A0A822AR59-F1
#
_cell.length_a   1.000
_cell.length_b   1.000
_cell.length_c   1.000
_cell.angle_alpha   90.00
_cell.angle_beta   90.00
_cell.angle_gamma   90.00
#
_symmetry.space_group_name_H-M   'P 1'
#
loop_
_entity.id
_entity.type
_entity.pdbx_description
1 polymer ?
#
loop_
_entity_poly.entity_id
_entity_poly.type
_entity_poly.pdbx_seq_one_letter_code
_entity_poly.pdbx_strand_id
1 'polypeptide(L)'
;SSQIVATRVKLLRSLRLALQCSSELSLIVFNLWKEFIHHLSSNVDILSSMILQLIASLLPYHEINSEHFQELILLMLNNISNNQIALLTDDLLLIPQINQIEKIQIKLNKCKKQYTEMHDNQSKLNNDERTLLENKFQRLITLLNFDMMDIRLHALNSLENLLKTNRPYLLQMCLSRDTVPSIITRLILTLLERSNDTNQNIRFIAINCLGEIGAIDPGRIEFRKLYSTIATSTSLINRLLSNSNPEINNDNLKRCYFNLYSQEFALELFAELTRAFLAADQVRQQDTISYAIQECLKFYNLNLSDDNEKIKINQQLWTKLNQEQQDLFKPLRTSKYVLTDETNLKTNKSQDAILKQLTIKTYEQWLTQLVPYLIQHLPNNNYYHLFHSCLFAVRFNSSIGSFLLPYIILHLIGENLGQDVLDKEVKALISYTNQYDANEINPSSDVLHQIGQIIFTLIDFLLLFSSLNTIDPNEQAKQINQRKRQPPQPQPQQQQTNQDPLNIQDGTWNNLGITRIRDYIRLLHTDLSLAPIAFKYDHYTRAYRHFEMYSSIEQQIDVSHNSEFLLKLFHRLNDPDSAYGIIARRNMTPKQLDNPRTDIYEEILSYELTGQIDEAIVAYENVLEMNELNQTNIHLYLGYLNNLLTQQQFQHTIDQSTGIIVQYPTWINMLNPLRIEAAWKLSKWNLLEKFCSYQDENLYINHNEQINESSKMNILQDLHVSKQFEEYVGKILCQAKKQNREQFYTEFRLALNSLMGPISAASMEVGSYQRAYDYLAKLHLLKDLEYYVLKNIFHDDHSIMIIDNDNIDDIWSQRHALLPPNSKYIEPSLALRRTLLLLDDINHTKQHALEIGECWLHSARIARAQNNSLAAIGSLMKANQSHPIEVAIERAQWMWDKGEKDRAIMSLKQKKIELLDSRTINEGNHNENRLQGLIFIFN
;
A
#
# COMPACT_ATOMS: atom_id res chain seq x y z
N SER A 1 -18.20 15.80 39.28
CA SER A 1 -17.26 14.78 38.78
C SER A 1 -17.88 13.91 37.69
N SER A 2 -19.02 13.24 37.90
CA SER A 2 -19.64 12.33 36.91
C SER A 2 -19.92 12.95 35.53
N GLN A 3 -20.41 14.19 35.48
CA GLN A 3 -20.65 14.91 34.23
C GLN A 3 -19.34 15.28 33.50
N ILE A 4 -18.29 15.68 34.24
CA ILE A 4 -16.96 16.00 33.69
C ILE A 4 -16.33 14.76 33.07
N VAL A 5 -16.47 13.61 33.74
CA VAL A 5 -16.01 12.32 33.22
C VAL A 5 -16.80 11.93 31.96
N ALA A 6 -18.10 12.21 31.89
CA ALA A 6 -18.91 11.93 30.71
C ALA A 6 -18.54 12.82 29.51
N THR A 7 -18.18 14.09 29.72
CA THR A 7 -17.77 15.03 28.66
C THR A 7 -16.25 15.15 28.49
N ARG A 8 -15.48 14.24 29.09
CA ARG A 8 -14.01 14.35 29.22
C ARG A 8 -13.28 14.55 27.89
N VAL A 9 -13.70 13.85 26.84
CA VAL A 9 -13.06 13.92 25.51
C VAL A 9 -13.27 15.30 24.86
N LYS A 10 -14.45 15.90 25.04
CA LYS A 10 -14.73 17.25 24.53
C LYS A 10 -13.96 18.31 25.29
N LEU A 11 -13.95 18.21 26.62
CA LEU A 11 -13.17 19.10 27.50
C LEU A 11 -11.68 19.02 27.17
N LEU A 12 -11.15 17.82 26.96
CA LEU A 12 -9.76 17.61 26.54
C LEU A 12 -9.44 18.37 25.26
N ARG A 13 -10.30 18.30 24.23
CA ARG A 13 -10.10 19.02 22.97
C ARG A 13 -10.22 20.53 23.13
N SER A 14 -11.19 21.02 23.92
CA SER A 14 -11.30 22.45 24.24
C SER A 14 -10.05 22.98 24.96
N LEU A 15 -9.53 22.22 25.93
CA LEU A 15 -8.31 22.57 26.64
C LEU A 15 -7.08 22.55 25.74
N ARG A 16 -7.00 21.59 24.81
CA ARG A 16 -5.95 21.54 23.79
C ARG A 16 -6.00 22.75 22.85
N LEU A 17 -7.18 23.15 22.38
CA LEU A 17 -7.33 24.37 21.57
C LEU A 17 -6.95 25.62 22.36
N ALA A 18 -7.30 25.68 23.65
CA ALA A 18 -6.93 26.79 24.52
C ALA A 18 -5.41 26.90 24.72
N LEU A 19 -4.66 25.79 24.69
CA LEU A 19 -3.19 25.79 24.73
C LEU A 19 -2.55 26.42 23.49
N GLN A 20 -3.26 26.44 22.35
CA GLN A 20 -2.79 27.08 21.11
C GLN A 20 -3.07 28.59 21.09
N CYS A 21 -3.88 29.10 22.03
CA CYS A 21 -4.16 30.52 22.18
C CYS A 21 -3.03 31.23 22.98
N SER A 22 -2.93 32.55 22.84
CA SER A 22 -1.81 33.41 23.29
C SER A 22 -1.20 33.10 24.68
N SER A 23 0.10 33.42 24.82
CA SER A 23 0.90 33.24 26.04
C SER A 23 0.30 33.86 27.31
N GLU A 24 -0.52 34.91 27.16
CA GLU A 24 -1.22 35.62 28.24
C GLU A 24 -2.26 34.75 28.97
N LEU A 25 -2.82 33.73 28.30
CA LEU A 25 -3.82 32.81 28.90
C LEU A 25 -3.19 31.58 29.56
N SER A 26 -1.87 31.42 29.49
CA SER A 26 -1.15 30.20 29.90
C SER A 26 -1.36 29.81 31.36
N LEU A 27 -1.49 30.78 32.28
CA LEU A 27 -1.74 30.52 33.71
C LEU A 27 -3.18 30.07 33.98
N ILE A 28 -4.15 30.65 33.28
CA ILE A 28 -5.57 30.26 33.39
C ILE A 28 -5.75 28.85 32.82
N VAL A 29 -5.14 28.58 31.67
CA VAL A 29 -5.17 27.26 31.03
C VAL A 29 -4.51 26.21 31.93
N PHE A 30 -3.38 26.53 32.57
CA PHE A 30 -2.76 25.64 33.57
C PHE A 30 -3.71 25.29 34.73
N ASN A 31 -4.38 26.30 35.32
CA ASN A 31 -5.33 26.07 36.42
C ASN A 31 -6.51 25.20 35.96
N LEU A 32 -7.03 25.42 34.74
CA LEU A 32 -8.09 24.59 34.16
C LEU A 32 -7.64 23.14 33.94
N TRP A 33 -6.42 22.93 33.46
CA TRP A 33 -5.83 21.59 33.31
C TRP A 33 -5.65 20.90 34.66
N LYS A 34 -5.19 21.63 35.69
CA LYS A 34 -5.03 21.12 37.04
C LYS A 34 -6.36 20.65 37.63
N GLU A 35 -7.40 21.47 37.55
CA GLU A 35 -8.75 21.10 38.02
C GLU A 35 -9.34 19.94 37.21
N PHE A 36 -9.12 19.92 35.89
CA PHE A 36 -9.56 18.82 35.04
C PHE A 36 -8.90 17.48 35.45
N ILE A 37 -7.59 17.48 35.67
CA ILE A 37 -6.85 16.29 36.14
C ILE A 37 -7.30 15.86 37.54
N HIS A 38 -7.55 16.81 38.46
CA HIS A 38 -8.10 16.50 39.78
C HIS A 38 -9.48 15.82 39.68
N HIS A 39 -10.37 16.30 38.82
CA HIS A 39 -11.67 15.67 38.63
C HIS A 39 -11.58 14.29 37.93
N LEU A 40 -10.64 14.10 37.02
CA LEU A 40 -10.37 12.79 36.41
C LEU A 40 -9.77 11.79 37.41
N SER A 41 -8.94 12.23 38.35
CA SER A 41 -8.35 11.37 39.40
C SER A 41 -9.36 10.72 40.33
N SER A 42 -10.64 11.15 40.31
CA SER A 42 -11.72 10.45 41.00
C SER A 42 -12.01 9.06 40.41
N ASN A 43 -11.62 8.80 39.15
CA ASN A 43 -11.71 7.51 38.46
C ASN A 43 -10.33 7.09 37.92
N VAL A 44 -9.60 6.29 38.69
CA VAL A 44 -8.21 5.89 38.39
C VAL A 44 -8.09 5.15 37.05
N ASP A 45 -9.06 4.30 36.71
CA ASP A 45 -9.02 3.51 35.46
C ASP A 45 -9.13 4.39 34.21
N ILE A 46 -9.98 5.41 34.25
CA ILE A 46 -10.16 6.37 33.14
C ILE A 46 -8.91 7.22 32.99
N LEU A 47 -8.36 7.72 34.11
CA LEU A 47 -7.09 8.44 34.08
C LEU A 47 -5.99 7.54 33.48
N SER A 48 -5.89 6.28 33.92
CA SER A 48 -4.90 5.32 33.41
C SER A 48 -4.98 5.13 31.90
N SER A 49 -6.20 5.05 31.34
CA SER A 49 -6.41 4.89 29.89
C SER A 49 -6.05 6.15 29.09
N MET A 50 -6.21 7.34 29.67
CA MET A 50 -6.05 8.62 28.96
C MET A 50 -4.68 9.29 29.17
N ILE A 51 -3.80 8.76 30.04
CA ILE A 51 -2.49 9.36 30.35
C ILE A 51 -1.69 9.72 29.10
N LEU A 52 -1.56 8.79 28.16
CA LEU A 52 -0.79 9.03 26.94
C LEU A 52 -1.39 10.15 26.10
N GLN A 53 -2.73 10.23 26.03
CA GLN A 53 -3.45 11.30 25.33
C GLN A 53 -3.28 12.65 26.03
N LEU A 54 -3.38 12.68 27.37
CA LEU A 54 -3.21 13.87 28.18
C LEU A 54 -1.79 14.43 28.05
N ILE A 55 -0.79 13.56 28.18
CA ILE A 55 0.62 13.94 28.09
C ILE A 55 0.95 14.42 26.67
N ALA A 56 0.52 13.69 25.64
CA ALA A 56 0.73 14.12 24.25
C ALA A 56 0.08 15.49 23.98
N SER A 57 -1.12 15.75 24.50
CA SER A 57 -1.80 17.03 24.35
C SER A 57 -1.13 18.20 25.11
N LEU A 58 -0.38 17.89 26.16
CA LEU A 58 0.37 18.87 26.96
C LEU A 58 1.77 19.14 26.40
N LEU A 59 2.28 18.36 25.45
CA LEU A 59 3.63 18.55 24.89
C LEU A 59 3.90 19.95 24.32
N PRO A 60 2.97 20.60 23.58
CA PRO A 60 3.17 21.97 23.13
C PRO A 60 3.36 22.97 24.29
N TYR A 61 2.83 22.66 25.46
CA TYR A 61 2.97 23.49 26.66
C TYR A 61 4.38 23.42 27.26
N HIS A 62 5.14 22.36 27.00
CA HIS A 62 6.54 22.24 27.43
C HIS A 62 7.41 23.34 26.81
N GLU A 63 7.19 23.67 25.54
CA GLU A 63 7.92 24.75 24.84
C GLU A 63 7.63 26.13 25.42
N ILE A 64 6.46 26.30 26.06
CA ILE A 64 6.01 27.57 26.65
C ILE A 64 6.46 27.68 28.12
N ASN A 65 6.20 26.66 28.95
CA ASN A 65 6.50 26.65 30.39
C ASN A 65 6.85 25.23 30.90
N SER A 66 8.15 24.94 31.04
CA SER A 66 8.66 23.63 31.47
C SER A 66 8.32 23.27 32.94
N GLU A 67 8.31 24.24 33.86
CA GLU A 67 8.04 23.98 35.29
C GLU A 67 6.59 23.57 35.56
N HIS A 68 5.62 24.31 35.01
CA HIS A 68 4.20 24.00 35.13
C HIS A 68 3.83 22.68 34.41
N PHE A 69 4.47 22.39 33.28
CA PHE A 69 4.34 21.10 32.60
C PHE A 69 4.78 19.94 33.49
N GLN A 70 5.92 20.08 34.17
CA GLN A 70 6.43 19.08 35.11
C GLN A 70 5.46 18.85 36.29
N GLU A 71 4.88 19.91 36.85
CA GLU A 71 3.91 19.81 37.95
C GLU A 71 2.65 19.03 37.55
N LEU A 72 2.08 19.30 36.36
CA LEU A 72 0.90 18.57 35.88
C LEU A 72 1.18 17.09 35.66
N ILE A 73 2.34 16.74 35.11
CA ILE A 73 2.72 15.33 34.91
C ILE A 73 2.94 14.62 36.25
N LEU A 74 3.60 15.27 37.22
CA LEU A 74 3.78 14.69 38.54
C LEU A 74 2.45 14.52 39.27
N LEU A 75 1.50 15.45 39.11
CA LEU A 75 0.14 15.32 39.64
C LEU A 75 -0.60 14.12 39.02
N MET A 76 -0.53 13.94 37.69
CA MET A 76 -1.11 12.76 37.04
C MET A 76 -0.48 11.48 37.58
N LEU A 77 0.85 11.38 37.56
CA LEU A 77 1.61 10.21 38.02
C LEU A 77 1.50 9.94 39.53
N ASN A 78 1.10 10.91 40.36
CA ASN A 78 0.88 10.68 41.79
C ASN A 78 -0.49 10.03 42.08
N ASN A 79 -1.45 10.22 41.16
CA ASN A 79 -2.83 9.79 41.36
C ASN A 79 -3.12 8.38 40.78
N ILE A 80 -2.13 7.74 40.17
CA ILE A 80 -2.25 6.41 39.54
C ILE A 80 -1.50 5.37 40.37
N SER A 81 -1.96 4.12 40.34
CA SER A 81 -1.25 3.02 41.01
C SER A 81 0.15 2.78 40.43
N ASN A 82 1.13 2.48 41.29
CA ASN A 82 2.52 2.22 40.86
C ASN A 82 2.64 1.08 39.83
N ASN A 83 1.70 0.13 39.83
CA ASN A 83 1.67 -1.00 38.89
C ASN A 83 1.18 -0.58 37.49
N GLN A 84 0.17 0.28 37.39
CA GLN A 84 -0.28 0.84 36.11
C GLN A 84 0.75 1.80 35.53
N ILE A 85 1.42 2.58 36.39
CA ILE A 85 2.55 3.41 35.98
C ILE A 85 3.67 2.53 35.42
N ALA A 86 4.01 1.42 36.09
CA ALA A 86 5.06 0.51 35.63
C ALA A 86 4.82 -0.04 34.21
N LEU A 87 3.56 -0.32 33.85
CA LEU A 87 3.16 -0.76 32.51
C LEU A 87 3.30 0.36 31.45
N LEU A 88 3.01 1.61 31.82
CA LEU A 88 3.08 2.79 30.95
C LEU A 88 4.47 3.44 30.92
N THR A 89 5.36 3.10 31.87
CA THR A 89 6.70 3.71 32.02
C THR A 89 7.47 3.71 30.72
N ASP A 90 7.46 2.58 30.02
CA ASP A 90 8.23 2.42 28.79
C ASP A 90 7.64 3.23 27.63
N ASP A 91 6.32 3.40 27.58
CA ASP A 91 5.65 4.23 26.57
C ASP A 91 5.87 5.74 26.83
N LEU A 92 5.95 6.14 28.11
CA LEU A 92 6.23 7.51 28.53
C LEU A 92 7.69 7.93 28.31
N LEU A 93 8.63 6.98 28.43
CA LEU A 93 10.05 7.21 28.15
C LEU A 93 10.35 7.41 26.66
N LEU A 94 9.44 7.01 25.76
CA LEU A 94 9.57 7.26 24.32
C LEU A 94 9.44 8.75 23.97
N ILE A 95 8.86 9.57 24.86
CA ILE A 95 8.64 10.99 24.63
C ILE A 95 9.92 11.77 25.01
N PRO A 96 10.64 12.39 24.05
CA PRO A 96 11.94 13.00 24.28
C PRO A 96 11.94 14.07 25.39
N GLN A 97 10.89 14.88 25.45
CA GLN A 97 10.71 15.96 26.43
C GLN A 97 10.54 15.41 27.86
N ILE A 98 10.01 14.19 28.03
CA ILE A 98 9.86 13.53 29.34
C ILE A 98 11.18 12.90 29.77
N ASN A 99 11.94 12.35 28.82
CA ASN A 99 13.27 11.80 29.07
C ASN A 99 14.27 12.88 29.54
N GLN A 100 14.06 14.14 29.15
CA GLN A 100 14.89 15.28 29.58
C GLN A 100 14.59 15.76 31.02
N ILE A 101 13.47 15.36 31.64
CA ILE A 101 13.07 15.82 32.98
C ILE A 101 13.46 14.78 34.05
N GLU A 102 14.60 15.00 34.72
CA GLU A 102 15.20 14.06 35.70
C GLU A 102 14.24 13.58 36.81
N LYS A 103 13.42 14.48 37.38
CA LYS A 103 12.51 14.10 38.50
C LYS A 103 11.42 13.10 38.06
N ILE A 104 10.95 13.19 36.83
CA ILE A 104 9.93 12.28 36.28
C ILE A 104 10.59 10.94 35.96
N GLN A 105 11.78 10.96 35.36
CA GLN A 105 12.57 9.77 35.05
C GLN A 105 12.93 8.95 36.30
N ILE A 106 13.34 9.61 37.40
CA ILE A 106 13.63 8.95 38.69
C ILE A 106 12.38 8.26 39.24
N LYS A 107 11.21 8.88 39.14
CA LYS A 107 9.95 8.31 39.64
C LYS A 107 9.51 7.11 38.79
N LEU A 108 9.55 7.26 37.47
CA LEU A 108 9.25 6.22 36.48
C LEU A 108 10.15 4.99 36.66
N ASN A 109 11.47 5.20 36.80
CA ASN A 109 12.43 4.12 37.05
C ASN A 109 12.24 3.45 38.41
N LYS A 110 11.83 4.19 39.45
CA LYS A 110 11.47 3.60 40.76
C LYS A 110 10.23 2.71 40.66
N CYS A 111 9.17 3.16 39.99
CA CYS A 111 7.96 2.37 39.78
C CYS A 111 8.24 1.11 38.96
N LYS A 112 9.09 1.20 37.93
CA LYS A 112 9.52 0.05 37.13
C LYS A 112 10.29 -0.99 37.96
N LYS A 113 11.25 -0.54 38.79
CA LYS A 113 12.01 -1.42 39.69
C LYS A 113 11.11 -2.13 40.72
N GLN A 114 10.16 -1.41 41.31
CA GLN A 114 9.20 -2.01 42.25
C GLN A 114 8.29 -3.06 41.59
N TYR A 115 7.91 -2.86 40.33
CA TYR A 115 7.09 -3.82 39.59
C TYR A 115 7.88 -5.06 39.17
N THR A 116 9.14 -4.92 38.76
CA THR A 116 10.01 -6.06 38.45
C THR A 116 10.28 -6.90 39.69
N GLU A 117 10.56 -6.28 40.84
CA GLU A 117 10.79 -6.98 42.11
C GLU A 117 9.56 -7.77 42.60
N MET A 118 8.34 -7.33 42.28
CA MET A 118 7.09 -8.01 42.64
C MET A 118 6.73 -9.20 41.73
N HIS A 119 7.17 -9.19 40.47
CA HIS A 119 6.85 -10.21 39.46
C HIS A 119 8.01 -11.19 39.14
N ASP A 120 9.13 -11.07 39.85
CA ASP A 120 10.41 -11.76 39.57
C ASP A 120 10.46 -13.29 39.83
N ASN A 121 9.33 -13.93 40.08
CA ASN A 121 9.25 -15.41 40.15
C ASN A 121 8.87 -16.06 38.80
N GLN A 122 8.53 -15.29 37.75
CA GLN A 122 8.21 -15.82 36.41
C GLN A 122 9.06 -15.23 35.26
N SER A 123 9.77 -14.12 35.48
CA SER A 123 10.57 -13.38 34.47
C SER A 123 12.01 -13.87 34.29
N LYS A 124 12.48 -14.86 35.07
CA LYS A 124 13.87 -15.37 34.96
C LYS A 124 14.12 -16.34 33.80
N LEU A 125 13.10 -16.67 33.00
CA LEU A 125 13.21 -17.70 31.95
C LEU A 125 13.33 -17.20 30.50
N ASN A 126 13.22 -15.90 30.19
CA ASN A 126 13.32 -15.39 28.80
C ASN A 126 14.06 -14.04 28.68
N ASN A 127 15.29 -13.95 29.20
CA ASN A 127 16.19 -12.80 28.99
C ASN A 127 16.92 -12.87 27.64
N ASP A 128 16.24 -13.31 26.58
CA ASP A 128 16.78 -13.16 25.24
C ASP A 128 16.52 -11.72 24.81
N GLU A 129 17.52 -11.04 24.25
CA GLU A 129 17.34 -9.72 23.63
C GLU A 129 16.20 -9.73 22.59
N ARG A 130 15.78 -10.92 22.12
CA ARG A 130 14.79 -11.16 21.05
C ARG A 130 13.42 -10.84 21.54
N THR A 131 13.07 -11.43 22.68
CA THR A 131 11.79 -11.23 23.32
C THR A 131 11.63 -9.78 23.76
N LEU A 132 12.73 -9.12 24.18
CA LEU A 132 12.70 -7.71 24.53
C LEU A 132 12.40 -6.81 23.32
N LEU A 133 13.02 -7.06 22.17
CA LEU A 133 12.76 -6.29 20.95
C LEU A 133 11.36 -6.55 20.40
N GLU A 134 10.91 -7.81 20.40
CA GLU A 134 9.54 -8.19 20.01
C GLU A 134 8.49 -7.50 20.89
N ASN A 135 8.74 -7.42 22.20
CA ASN A 135 7.87 -6.70 23.13
C ASN A 135 7.85 -5.19 22.85
N LYS A 136 8.99 -4.58 22.48
CA LYS A 136 9.04 -3.17 22.07
C LYS A 136 8.25 -2.95 20.77
N PHE A 137 8.41 -3.82 19.76
CA PHE A 137 7.61 -3.74 18.54
C PHE A 137 6.11 -3.91 18.80
N GLN A 138 5.73 -4.84 19.68
CA GLN A 138 4.34 -5.05 20.05
C GLN A 138 3.72 -3.77 20.63
N ARG A 139 4.45 -3.09 21.52
CA ARG A 139 4.01 -1.82 22.11
C ARG A 139 3.94 -0.71 21.09
N LEU A 140 4.94 -0.56 20.22
CA LEU A 140 4.90 0.44 19.16
C LEU A 140 3.73 0.20 18.19
N ILE A 141 3.42 -1.05 17.83
CA ILE A 141 2.22 -1.38 17.04
C ILE A 141 0.95 -0.94 17.77
N THR A 142 0.85 -1.15 19.08
CA THR A 142 -0.30 -0.63 19.84
C THR A 142 -0.36 0.89 19.83
N LEU A 143 0.78 1.59 19.97
CA LEU A 143 0.87 3.05 19.93
C LEU A 143 0.52 3.63 18.55
N LEU A 144 0.90 2.95 17.47
CA LEU A 144 0.57 3.33 16.08
C LEU A 144 -0.93 3.20 15.76
N ASN A 145 -1.66 2.38 16.51
CA ASN A 145 -3.10 2.21 16.37
C ASN A 145 -3.91 3.21 17.22
N PHE A 146 -3.28 4.12 17.95
CA PHE A 146 -4.01 5.18 18.65
C PHE A 146 -4.61 6.20 17.67
N ASP A 147 -5.83 6.66 17.97
CA ASP A 147 -6.56 7.63 17.15
C ASP A 147 -5.93 9.04 17.17
N MET A 148 -5.12 9.36 18.18
CA MET A 148 -4.45 10.66 18.31
C MET A 148 -3.22 10.77 17.40
N MET A 149 -3.20 11.82 16.57
CA MET A 149 -2.13 12.06 15.59
C MET A 149 -0.74 12.20 16.23
N ASP A 150 -0.62 12.94 17.34
CA ASP A 150 0.68 13.22 17.96
C ASP A 150 1.33 11.95 18.51
N ILE A 151 0.54 11.08 19.14
CA ILE A 151 1.01 9.79 19.66
C ILE A 151 1.55 8.92 18.51
N ARG A 152 0.83 8.86 17.39
CA ARG A 152 1.29 8.11 16.21
C ARG A 152 2.60 8.66 15.66
N LEU A 153 2.73 9.99 15.58
CA LEU A 153 3.95 10.63 15.09
C LEU A 153 5.15 10.34 16.02
N HIS A 154 4.96 10.41 17.34
CA HIS A 154 6.00 10.04 18.29
C HIS A 154 6.38 8.55 18.20
N ALA A 155 5.38 7.67 18.14
CA ALA A 155 5.60 6.24 17.99
C ALA A 155 6.36 5.91 16.70
N LEU A 156 6.05 6.58 15.59
CA LEU A 156 6.76 6.42 14.32
C LEU A 156 8.21 6.90 14.39
N ASN A 157 8.46 8.08 14.98
CA ASN A 157 9.84 8.57 15.16
C ASN A 157 10.66 7.65 16.06
N SER A 158 10.08 7.16 17.15
CA SER A 158 10.72 6.17 18.02
C SER A 158 10.95 4.85 17.30
N LEU A 159 10.00 4.40 16.47
CA LEU A 159 10.14 3.20 15.66
C LEU A 159 11.26 3.34 14.63
N GLU A 160 11.32 4.46 13.92
CA GLU A 160 12.38 4.73 12.94
C GLU A 160 13.76 4.64 13.59
N ASN A 161 13.94 5.28 14.76
CA ASN A 161 15.19 5.21 15.51
C ASN A 161 15.47 3.78 16.00
N LEU A 162 14.46 3.05 16.45
CA LEU A 162 14.62 1.66 16.91
C LEU A 162 15.00 0.72 15.77
N LEU A 163 14.42 0.90 14.57
CA LEU A 163 14.75 0.14 13.36
C LEU A 163 16.18 0.42 12.91
N LYS A 164 16.61 1.68 12.91
CA LYS A 164 17.99 2.07 12.56
C LYS A 164 19.01 1.48 13.53
N THR A 165 18.73 1.53 14.82
CA THR A 165 19.65 1.05 15.87
C THR A 165 19.74 -0.48 15.95
N ASN A 166 18.65 -1.21 15.65
CA ASN A 166 18.60 -2.67 15.75
C ASN A 166 18.55 -3.38 14.38
N ARG A 167 19.08 -2.75 13.32
CA ARG A 167 19.07 -3.31 11.96
C ARG A 167 19.66 -4.72 11.83
N PRO A 168 20.88 -5.04 12.33
CA PRO A 168 21.47 -6.38 12.16
C PRO A 168 20.59 -7.44 12.83
N TYR A 169 19.96 -7.06 13.93
CA TYR A 169 19.06 -7.92 14.65
C TYR A 169 17.76 -8.22 13.92
N LEU A 170 17.15 -7.18 13.34
CA LEU A 170 15.96 -7.31 12.52
C LEU A 170 16.21 -8.24 11.33
N LEU A 171 17.36 -8.10 10.67
CA LEU A 171 17.76 -8.96 9.58
C LEU A 171 17.94 -10.41 10.04
N GLN A 172 18.60 -10.63 11.18
CA GLN A 172 18.71 -11.96 11.76
C GLN A 172 17.33 -12.58 12.09
N MET A 173 16.39 -11.79 12.61
CA MET A 173 15.02 -12.25 12.86
C MET A 173 14.30 -12.65 11.56
N CYS A 174 14.47 -11.89 10.48
CA CYS A 174 13.88 -12.20 9.18
C CYS A 174 14.54 -13.39 8.48
N LEU A 175 15.84 -13.63 8.67
CA LEU A 175 16.60 -14.67 7.95
C LEU A 175 16.71 -16.00 8.70
N SER A 176 16.65 -16.01 10.03
CA SER A 176 16.89 -17.21 10.84
C SER A 176 15.86 -18.32 10.68
N ARG A 177 14.69 -18.03 10.10
CA ARG A 177 13.57 -18.96 9.91
C ARG A 177 13.07 -18.88 8.47
N ASP A 178 12.52 -19.98 7.97
CA ASP A 178 11.88 -20.01 6.65
C ASP A 178 10.71 -19.00 6.58
N THR A 179 9.93 -18.91 7.66
CA THR A 179 8.82 -17.95 7.82
C THR A 179 9.19 -16.78 8.72
N VAL A 180 8.81 -15.58 8.33
CA VAL A 180 9.05 -14.35 9.13
C VAL A 180 8.18 -14.32 10.40
N PRO A 181 8.71 -13.84 11.54
CA PRO A 181 7.93 -13.67 12.76
C PRO A 181 6.66 -12.85 12.57
N SER A 182 5.56 -13.29 13.18
CA SER A 182 4.23 -12.67 13.07
C SER A 182 4.21 -11.20 13.51
N ILE A 183 5.09 -10.83 14.44
CA ILE A 183 5.25 -9.45 14.91
C ILE A 183 5.74 -8.51 13.80
N ILE A 184 6.68 -8.95 12.96
CA ILE A 184 7.21 -8.16 11.84
C ILE A 184 6.13 -8.03 10.76
N THR A 185 5.40 -9.11 10.48
CA THR A 185 4.26 -9.05 9.56
C THR A 185 3.18 -8.07 10.04
N ARG A 186 2.86 -8.06 11.34
CA ARG A 186 1.93 -7.08 11.93
C ARG A 186 2.47 -5.66 11.85
N LEU A 187 3.76 -5.45 12.06
CA LEU A 187 4.41 -4.16 11.92
C LEU A 187 4.28 -3.62 10.49
N ILE A 188 4.63 -4.44 9.49
CA ILE A 188 4.52 -4.09 8.06
C ILE A 188 3.09 -3.69 7.70
N LEU A 189 2.11 -4.50 8.09
CA LEU A 189 0.70 -4.22 7.80
C LEU A 189 0.21 -2.94 8.48
N THR A 190 0.63 -2.70 9.74
CA THR A 190 0.30 -1.47 10.46
C THR A 190 0.92 -0.25 9.76
N LEU A 191 2.18 -0.35 9.32
CA LEU A 191 2.85 0.73 8.58
C LEU A 191 2.22 0.98 7.21
N LEU A 192 1.79 -0.06 6.49
CA LEU A 192 1.02 0.08 5.25
C LEU A 192 -0.30 0.81 5.53
N GLU A 193 -1.02 0.48 6.60
CA GLU A 193 -2.25 1.20 6.96
C GLU A 193 -1.99 2.68 7.30
N ARG A 194 -0.89 2.96 8.01
CA ARG A 194 -0.47 4.34 8.32
C ARG A 194 0.08 5.11 7.11
N SER A 195 0.43 4.43 6.02
CA SER A 195 0.77 5.08 4.76
C SER A 195 -0.43 5.76 4.08
N ASN A 196 -1.66 5.48 4.54
CA ASN A 196 -2.88 6.14 4.08
C ASN A 196 -3.40 7.23 5.06
N ASP A 197 -2.59 7.66 6.03
CA ASP A 197 -3.01 8.71 6.98
C ASP A 197 -3.16 10.08 6.26
N THR A 198 -4.00 10.96 6.80
CA THR A 198 -4.27 12.29 6.22
C THR A 198 -3.04 13.20 6.28
N ASN A 199 -2.20 13.03 7.30
CA ASN A 199 -0.99 13.80 7.47
C ASN A 199 0.16 13.26 6.61
N GLN A 200 0.70 14.10 5.71
CA GLN A 200 1.84 13.76 4.85
C GLN A 200 3.10 13.36 5.63
N ASN A 201 3.36 13.96 6.80
CA ASN A 201 4.54 13.63 7.61
C ASN A 201 4.46 12.20 8.17
N ILE A 202 3.26 11.78 8.61
CA ILE A 202 3.03 10.41 9.10
C ILE A 202 3.25 9.42 7.96
N ARG A 203 2.67 9.70 6.78
CA ARG A 203 2.87 8.86 5.59
C ARG A 203 4.35 8.74 5.22
N PHE A 204 5.07 9.86 5.24
CA PHE A 204 6.50 9.90 4.94
C PHE A 204 7.32 9.04 5.91
N ILE A 205 7.14 9.20 7.23
CA ILE A 205 7.91 8.41 8.22
C ILE A 205 7.52 6.93 8.16
N ALA A 206 6.24 6.61 7.94
CA ALA A 206 5.78 5.22 7.79
C ALA A 206 6.45 4.53 6.59
N ILE A 207 6.53 5.22 5.46
CA ILE A 207 7.23 4.75 4.25
C ILE A 207 8.73 4.60 4.51
N ASN A 208 9.33 5.54 5.23
CA ASN A 208 10.72 5.45 5.62
C ASN A 208 11.00 4.18 6.44
N CYS A 209 10.14 3.90 7.43
CA CYS A 209 10.19 2.68 8.25
C CYS A 209 9.98 1.41 7.41
N LEU A 210 9.09 1.41 6.42
CA LEU A 210 8.91 0.28 5.50
C LEU A 210 10.18 -0.01 4.70
N GLY A 211 10.87 1.04 4.23
CA GLY A 211 12.18 0.91 3.58
C GLY A 211 13.26 0.33 4.50
N GLU A 212 13.28 0.76 5.76
CA GLU A 212 14.22 0.26 6.78
C GLU A 212 14.06 -1.25 7.01
N ILE A 213 12.81 -1.73 7.10
CA ILE A 213 12.51 -3.18 7.17
C ILE A 213 12.96 -3.88 5.88
N GLY A 214 12.69 -3.25 4.73
CA GLY A 214 13.04 -3.76 3.40
C GLY A 214 11.98 -4.69 2.80
N ALA A 215 12.11 -4.92 1.50
CA ALA A 215 11.28 -5.87 0.76
C ALA A 215 11.62 -7.31 1.13
N ILE A 216 10.70 -7.97 1.83
CA ILE A 216 10.76 -9.38 2.25
C ILE A 216 9.94 -10.19 1.26
N ASP A 217 10.47 -11.32 0.79
CA ASP A 217 9.77 -12.24 -0.10
C ASP A 217 8.33 -12.52 0.40
N PRO A 218 7.30 -12.17 -0.41
CA PRO A 218 5.89 -12.42 -0.07
C PRO A 218 5.61 -13.89 0.25
N GLY A 219 6.37 -14.84 -0.32
CA GLY A 219 6.24 -16.27 -0.05
C GLY A 219 6.63 -16.67 1.38
N ARG A 220 7.45 -15.85 2.06
CA ARG A 220 7.92 -16.11 3.44
C ARG A 220 7.03 -15.50 4.53
N ILE A 221 6.02 -14.73 4.13
CA ILE A 221 5.13 -14.02 5.06
C ILE A 221 3.76 -14.70 5.14
N GLU A 222 3.38 -15.16 6.33
CA GLU A 222 2.06 -15.75 6.59
C GLU A 222 0.99 -14.68 6.84
N PHE A 223 0.47 -14.08 5.76
CA PHE A 223 -0.59 -13.08 5.85
C PHE A 223 -1.95 -13.63 6.34
N ARG A 224 -2.25 -14.90 6.05
CA ARG A 224 -3.56 -15.53 6.28
C ARG A 224 -4.01 -15.52 7.74
N LYS A 225 -3.09 -15.63 8.70
CA LYS A 225 -3.41 -15.67 10.15
C LYS A 225 -3.54 -14.29 10.79
N LEU A 226 -3.04 -13.23 10.13
CA LEU A 226 -2.84 -11.92 10.74
C LEU A 226 -3.77 -10.83 10.22
N TYR A 227 -4.28 -10.98 8.98
CA TYR A 227 -5.39 -10.15 8.51
C TYR A 227 -6.65 -10.29 9.39
N SER A 228 -6.79 -11.37 10.17
CA SER A 228 -7.86 -11.55 11.16
C SER A 228 -7.64 -10.80 12.48
N THR A 229 -6.38 -10.53 12.87
CA THR A 229 -6.04 -9.85 14.14
C THR A 229 -5.89 -8.34 13.96
N ILE A 230 -5.44 -7.90 12.78
CA ILE A 230 -5.40 -6.47 12.36
C ILE A 230 -6.77 -6.03 11.83
N ALA A 231 -7.71 -6.97 11.72
CA ALA A 231 -9.06 -6.78 11.21
C ALA A 231 -9.86 -5.69 11.96
N THR A 232 -9.51 -5.36 13.19
CA THR A 232 -10.15 -4.28 13.95
C THR A 232 -9.82 -2.87 13.41
N SER A 233 -8.75 -2.71 12.64
CA SER A 233 -8.35 -1.43 12.03
C SER A 233 -8.61 -1.35 10.52
N THR A 234 -8.76 -2.51 9.84
CA THR A 234 -9.15 -2.54 8.42
C THR A 234 -10.65 -2.33 8.21
N SER A 235 -11.01 -1.71 7.08
CA SER A 235 -12.40 -1.49 6.72
C SER A 235 -13.19 -2.80 6.74
N LEU A 236 -14.42 -2.76 7.25
CA LEU A 236 -15.31 -3.93 7.31
C LEU A 236 -15.45 -4.63 5.94
N ILE A 237 -15.46 -3.84 4.87
CA ILE A 237 -15.56 -4.34 3.48
C ILE A 237 -14.39 -5.28 3.18
N ASN A 238 -13.17 -4.90 3.54
CA ASN A 238 -11.98 -5.73 3.34
C ASN A 238 -12.03 -7.01 4.19
N ARG A 239 -12.65 -6.96 5.39
CA ARG A 239 -12.89 -8.16 6.21
C ARG A 239 -13.94 -9.10 5.64
N LEU A 240 -14.99 -8.56 5.00
CA LEU A 240 -16.02 -9.39 4.34
C LEU A 240 -15.47 -10.06 3.07
N LEU A 241 -14.66 -9.31 2.31
CA LEU A 241 -14.01 -9.77 1.08
C LEU A 241 -12.87 -10.75 1.34
N SER A 242 -12.21 -10.68 2.50
CA SER A 242 -11.14 -11.62 2.84
C SER A 242 -11.72 -12.97 3.28
N ASN A 243 -11.34 -14.04 2.59
CA ASN A 243 -11.64 -15.41 3.02
C ASN A 243 -10.69 -15.89 4.14
N SER A 244 -9.94 -15.00 4.78
CA SER A 244 -8.92 -15.34 5.78
C SER A 244 -9.48 -15.51 7.20
N ASN A 245 -10.68 -14.99 7.48
CA ASN A 245 -11.21 -14.92 8.84
C ASN A 245 -12.20 -16.08 9.08
N PRO A 246 -11.82 -17.13 9.84
CA PRO A 246 -12.70 -18.28 10.07
C PRO A 246 -14.01 -17.91 10.79
N GLU A 247 -14.02 -16.84 11.60
CA GLU A 247 -15.21 -16.35 12.30
C GLU A 247 -16.22 -15.65 11.37
N ILE A 248 -15.75 -14.96 10.31
CA ILE A 248 -16.58 -14.22 9.36
C ILE A 248 -16.87 -15.06 8.10
N ASN A 249 -16.12 -16.14 7.85
CA ASN A 249 -16.27 -17.02 6.69
C ASN A 249 -17.56 -17.84 6.67
N ASN A 250 -18.43 -17.71 7.68
CA ASN A 250 -19.76 -18.28 7.62
C ASN A 250 -20.67 -17.36 6.78
N ASP A 251 -21.15 -17.87 5.65
CA ASP A 251 -22.03 -17.13 4.73
C ASP A 251 -23.25 -16.53 5.43
N ASN A 252 -23.77 -17.18 6.47
CA ASN A 252 -24.88 -16.66 7.27
C ASN A 252 -24.50 -15.41 8.08
N LEU A 253 -23.28 -15.37 8.64
CA LEU A 253 -22.76 -14.19 9.33
C LEU A 253 -22.47 -13.07 8.34
N LYS A 254 -21.91 -13.38 7.15
CA LYS A 254 -21.71 -12.37 6.09
C LYS A 254 -23.03 -11.73 5.68
N ARG A 255 -24.12 -12.50 5.56
CA ARG A 255 -25.47 -11.99 5.26
C ARG A 255 -25.97 -11.00 6.31
N CYS A 256 -25.67 -11.21 7.60
CA CYS A 256 -26.05 -10.27 8.67
C CYS A 256 -25.46 -8.88 8.45
N TYR A 257 -24.20 -8.76 8.02
CA TYR A 257 -23.56 -7.46 7.80
C TYR A 257 -24.19 -6.61 6.69
N PHE A 258 -24.91 -7.22 5.74
CA PHE A 258 -25.67 -6.48 4.72
C PHE A 258 -27.03 -5.98 5.22
N ASN A 259 -27.47 -6.43 6.39
CA ASN A 259 -28.71 -5.99 7.01
C ASN A 259 -28.43 -4.84 7.98
N LEU A 260 -28.96 -3.65 7.66
CA LEU A 260 -28.84 -2.44 8.49
C LEU A 260 -29.46 -2.59 9.89
N TYR A 261 -30.38 -3.54 10.08
CA TYR A 261 -31.01 -3.82 11.38
C TYR A 261 -30.28 -4.89 12.19
N SER A 262 -29.22 -5.48 11.64
CA SER A 262 -28.43 -6.51 12.34
C SER A 262 -27.63 -5.91 13.49
N GLN A 263 -27.35 -6.74 14.49
CA GLN A 263 -26.49 -6.37 15.60
C GLN A 263 -25.04 -6.19 15.15
N GLU A 264 -24.59 -7.00 14.19
CA GLU A 264 -23.23 -7.02 13.68
C GLU A 264 -22.88 -5.72 12.94
N PHE A 265 -23.76 -5.25 12.04
CA PHE A 265 -23.57 -3.98 11.34
C PHE A 265 -23.58 -2.79 12.32
N ALA A 266 -24.48 -2.80 13.30
CA ALA A 266 -24.58 -1.74 14.30
C ALA A 266 -23.30 -1.56 15.11
N LEU A 267 -22.69 -2.66 15.58
CA LEU A 267 -21.44 -2.62 16.35
C LEU A 267 -20.29 -2.00 15.54
N GLU A 268 -20.24 -2.29 14.24
CA GLU A 268 -19.20 -1.81 13.34
C GLU A 268 -19.39 -0.33 12.99
N LEU A 269 -20.63 0.09 12.72
CA LEU A 269 -20.97 1.51 12.57
C LEU A 269 -20.60 2.30 13.82
N PHE A 270 -20.93 1.78 15.02
CA PHE A 270 -20.56 2.44 16.27
C PHE A 270 -19.04 2.47 16.48
N ALA A 271 -18.30 1.43 16.09
CA ALA A 271 -16.84 1.42 16.16
C ALA A 271 -16.19 2.47 15.25
N GLU A 272 -16.67 2.63 14.01
CA GLU A 272 -16.22 3.69 13.09
C GLU A 272 -16.56 5.09 13.64
N LEU A 273 -17.78 5.29 14.15
CA LEU A 273 -18.18 6.57 14.75
C LEU A 273 -17.36 6.91 16.01
N THR A 274 -17.04 5.92 16.85
CA THR A 274 -16.16 6.13 18.01
C THR A 274 -14.76 6.54 17.58
N ARG A 275 -14.15 5.84 16.62
CA ARG A 275 -12.83 6.21 16.08
C ARG A 275 -12.81 7.62 15.51
N ALA A 276 -13.83 7.97 14.71
CA ALA A 276 -13.95 9.32 14.17
C ALA A 276 -14.13 10.38 15.26
N PHE A 277 -14.89 10.08 16.31
CA PHE A 277 -15.11 10.99 17.44
C PHE A 277 -13.81 11.26 18.23
N LEU A 278 -13.01 10.22 18.46
CA LEU A 278 -11.73 10.31 19.16
C LEU A 278 -10.66 11.00 18.30
N ALA A 279 -10.64 10.74 16.99
CA ALA A 279 -9.72 11.35 16.04
C ALA A 279 -9.98 12.85 15.79
N ALA A 280 -11.23 13.32 15.93
CA ALA A 280 -11.60 14.70 15.65
C ALA A 280 -10.81 15.74 16.46
N ASP A 281 -10.25 16.74 15.76
CA ASP A 281 -9.42 17.78 16.38
C ASP A 281 -10.22 18.97 16.89
N GLN A 282 -11.35 19.29 16.22
CA GLN A 282 -12.19 20.41 16.58
C GLN A 282 -13.45 19.96 17.33
N VAL A 283 -13.87 20.77 18.32
CA VAL A 283 -15.10 20.52 19.09
C VAL A 283 -16.33 20.47 18.17
N ARG A 284 -16.38 21.32 17.14
CA ARG A 284 -17.48 21.32 16.15
C ARG A 284 -17.62 19.99 15.42
N GLN A 285 -16.49 19.36 15.05
CA GLN A 285 -16.48 18.04 14.41
C GLN A 285 -17.05 16.99 15.37
N GLN A 286 -16.62 17.01 16.64
CA GLN A 286 -17.14 16.13 17.67
C GLN A 286 -18.65 16.31 17.90
N ASP A 287 -19.18 17.53 17.81
CA ASP A 287 -20.62 17.78 17.91
C ASP A 287 -21.40 17.18 16.74
N THR A 288 -20.88 17.27 15.50
CA THR A 288 -21.52 16.62 14.35
C THR A 288 -21.52 15.09 14.45
N ILE A 289 -20.44 14.50 14.97
CA ILE A 289 -20.37 13.05 15.20
C ILE A 289 -21.26 12.65 16.38
N SER A 290 -21.37 13.49 17.42
CA SER A 290 -22.29 13.27 18.55
C SER A 290 -23.74 13.23 18.09
N TYR A 291 -24.11 14.09 17.14
CA TYR A 291 -25.42 14.06 16.50
C TYR A 291 -25.64 12.74 15.75
N ALA A 292 -24.69 12.31 14.92
CA ALA A 292 -24.78 11.04 14.19
C ALA A 292 -24.95 9.84 15.15
N ILE A 293 -24.14 9.77 16.21
CA ILE A 293 -24.24 8.74 17.24
C ILE A 293 -25.62 8.77 17.91
N GLN A 294 -26.10 9.96 18.29
CA GLN A 294 -27.41 10.12 18.93
C GLN A 294 -28.56 9.58 18.05
N GLU A 295 -28.58 9.92 16.76
CA GLU A 295 -29.61 9.44 15.84
C GLU A 295 -29.48 7.94 15.55
N CYS A 296 -28.26 7.41 15.47
CA CYS A 296 -28.03 5.96 15.37
C CYS A 296 -28.55 5.23 16.62
N LEU A 297 -28.30 5.76 17.83
CA LEU A 297 -28.83 5.19 19.07
C LEU A 297 -30.37 5.18 19.10
N LYS A 298 -31.00 6.23 18.55
CA LYS A 298 -32.47 6.28 18.35
C LYS A 298 -32.95 5.22 17.37
N PHE A 299 -32.26 5.06 16.23
CA PHE A 299 -32.61 4.08 15.20
C PHE A 299 -32.60 2.64 15.76
N TYR A 300 -31.59 2.29 16.56
CA TYR A 300 -31.50 0.97 17.21
C TYR A 300 -32.31 0.87 18.52
N ASN A 301 -33.10 1.88 18.88
CA ASN A 301 -33.91 1.93 20.11
C ASN A 301 -33.10 1.66 21.40
N LEU A 302 -31.89 2.20 21.48
CA LEU A 302 -31.00 2.07 22.65
C LEU A 302 -31.24 3.16 23.70
N ASN A 303 -32.25 4.01 23.55
CA ASN A 303 -32.55 5.06 24.53
C ASN A 303 -33.11 4.48 25.84
N LEU A 304 -32.96 5.22 26.94
CA LEU A 304 -33.63 4.92 28.20
C LEU A 304 -35.10 5.33 28.05
N SER A 305 -35.96 4.43 27.59
CA SER A 305 -37.40 4.64 27.56
C SER A 305 -38.07 3.36 28.05
N ASP A 306 -38.98 3.54 29.01
CA ASP A 306 -39.57 2.49 29.83
C ASP A 306 -40.47 1.52 29.03
N ASP A 307 -40.47 0.28 29.51
CA ASP A 307 -41.46 -0.79 29.32
C ASP A 307 -41.78 -1.25 27.88
N ASN A 308 -41.04 -2.26 27.37
CA ASN A 308 -41.56 -3.29 26.44
C ASN A 308 -40.54 -4.45 26.19
N GLU A 309 -41.01 -5.65 25.85
CA GLU A 309 -40.21 -6.89 25.69
C GLU A 309 -39.03 -6.82 24.66
N LYS A 310 -39.02 -5.80 23.79
CA LYS A 310 -37.89 -5.46 22.87
C LYS A 310 -36.59 -5.07 23.61
N ILE A 311 -36.66 -4.84 24.93
CA ILE A 311 -35.51 -4.49 25.78
C ILE A 311 -34.43 -5.58 25.81
N LYS A 312 -34.74 -6.88 25.67
CA LYS A 312 -33.73 -7.95 25.77
C LYS A 312 -32.70 -7.94 24.63
N ILE A 313 -33.14 -7.70 23.39
CA ILE A 313 -32.24 -7.64 22.22
C ILE A 313 -31.41 -6.35 22.26
N ASN A 314 -32.02 -5.24 22.71
CA ASN A 314 -31.34 -3.95 22.83
C ASN A 314 -30.31 -3.92 23.97
N GLN A 315 -30.60 -4.60 25.09
CA GLN A 315 -29.64 -4.80 26.17
C GLN A 315 -28.49 -5.70 25.74
N GLN A 316 -28.75 -6.75 24.97
CA GLN A 316 -27.69 -7.59 24.40
C GLN A 316 -26.75 -6.78 23.49
N LEU A 317 -27.27 -5.87 22.67
CA LEU A 317 -26.46 -4.99 21.84
C LEU A 317 -25.64 -4.01 22.67
N TRP A 318 -26.24 -3.39 23.68
CA TRP A 318 -25.52 -2.51 24.61
C TRP A 318 -24.41 -3.25 25.37
N THR A 319 -24.64 -4.48 25.81
CA THR A 319 -23.62 -5.29 26.52
C THR A 319 -22.46 -5.74 25.63
N LYS A 320 -22.64 -5.80 24.31
CA LYS A 320 -21.55 -6.15 23.37
C LYS A 320 -20.65 -4.97 23.01
N LEU A 321 -21.06 -3.73 23.31
CA LEU A 321 -20.19 -2.56 23.13
C LEU A 321 -19.05 -2.58 24.16
N ASN A 322 -17.86 -2.14 23.74
CA ASN A 322 -16.71 -2.05 24.64
C ASN A 322 -16.96 -0.99 25.72
N GLN A 323 -16.28 -1.12 26.87
CA GLN A 323 -16.47 -0.21 28.00
C GLN A 323 -16.23 1.28 27.64
N GLU A 324 -15.25 1.56 26.77
CA GLU A 324 -15.00 2.91 26.25
C GLU A 324 -16.18 3.48 25.46
N GLN A 325 -16.80 2.66 24.61
CA GLN A 325 -17.97 3.05 23.82
C GLN A 325 -19.19 3.27 24.72
N GLN A 326 -19.41 2.39 25.69
CA GLN A 326 -20.51 2.53 26.65
C GLN A 326 -20.40 3.84 27.44
N ASP A 327 -19.19 4.17 27.92
CA ASP A 327 -18.92 5.41 28.65
C ASP A 327 -19.16 6.65 27.78
N LEU A 328 -18.74 6.60 26.51
CA LEU A 328 -18.89 7.70 25.57
C LEU A 328 -20.35 7.92 25.16
N PHE A 329 -21.10 6.83 24.93
CA PHE A 329 -22.46 6.89 24.42
C PHE A 329 -23.51 7.11 25.51
N LYS A 330 -23.22 6.75 26.77
CA LYS A 330 -24.12 6.96 27.91
C LYS A 330 -24.70 8.39 28.00
N PRO A 331 -23.91 9.47 27.90
CA PRO A 331 -24.47 10.83 27.88
C PRO A 331 -25.29 11.15 26.61
N LEU A 332 -24.97 10.52 25.48
CA LEU A 332 -25.63 10.77 24.19
C LEU A 332 -27.02 10.12 24.09
N ARG A 333 -27.34 9.16 24.97
CA ARG A 333 -28.70 8.58 25.06
C ARG A 333 -29.77 9.58 25.50
N THR A 334 -29.36 10.64 26.20
CA THR A 334 -30.24 11.69 26.72
C THR A 334 -29.98 13.06 26.09
N SER A 335 -28.99 13.16 25.21
CA SER A 335 -28.64 14.43 24.57
C SER A 335 -29.70 14.88 23.57
N LYS A 336 -29.68 16.18 23.24
CA LYS A 336 -30.61 16.82 22.30
C LYS A 336 -29.84 17.62 21.24
N TYR A 337 -28.86 16.99 20.59
CA TYR A 337 -28.21 17.57 19.42
C TYR A 337 -29.24 17.74 18.30
N VAL A 338 -29.28 18.93 17.71
CA VAL A 338 -30.19 19.31 16.62
C VAL A 338 -29.36 20.04 15.56
N LEU A 339 -29.66 19.80 14.29
CA LEU A 339 -29.05 20.49 13.17
C LEU A 339 -29.70 21.88 13.00
N THR A 340 -28.89 22.93 12.95
CA THR A 340 -29.40 24.30 12.72
C THR A 340 -29.44 24.68 11.24
N ASP A 341 -28.58 24.07 10.41
CA ASP A 341 -28.38 24.45 9.01
C ASP A 341 -28.67 23.28 8.05
N GLU A 342 -29.94 22.97 7.79
CA GLU A 342 -30.34 22.03 6.71
C GLU A 342 -30.32 22.69 5.31
N THR A 343 -30.20 24.02 5.26
CA THR A 343 -30.40 24.84 4.05
C THR A 343 -29.29 24.71 3.01
N ASN A 344 -28.09 24.26 3.39
CA ASN A 344 -26.92 24.15 2.50
C ASN A 344 -26.77 22.78 1.80
N LEU A 345 -27.69 21.85 2.03
CA LEU A 345 -27.65 20.52 1.39
C LEU A 345 -28.27 20.49 0.00
N LYS A 346 -28.92 21.55 -0.47
CA LYS A 346 -29.37 21.65 -1.87
C LYS A 346 -28.18 21.91 -2.79
N THR A 347 -27.33 20.90 -2.96
CA THR A 347 -26.34 20.90 -4.04
C THR A 347 -27.10 20.93 -5.37
N ASN A 348 -26.63 21.76 -6.29
CA ASN A 348 -27.25 21.89 -7.61
C ASN A 348 -27.43 20.50 -8.21
N LYS A 349 -28.63 20.24 -8.75
CA LYS A 349 -28.94 19.08 -9.61
C LYS A 349 -28.12 19.17 -10.89
N SER A 350 -26.81 19.05 -10.79
CA SER A 350 -25.94 18.93 -11.94
C SER A 350 -26.21 17.56 -12.56
N GLN A 351 -26.39 17.57 -13.88
CA GLN A 351 -26.71 16.38 -14.68
C GLN A 351 -25.44 15.57 -15.02
N ASP A 352 -24.26 16.11 -14.72
CA ASP A 352 -22.95 15.54 -15.03
C ASP A 352 -22.29 14.86 -13.81
N ALA A 353 -21.31 14.00 -14.07
CA ALA A 353 -20.53 13.33 -13.03
C ALA A 353 -19.84 14.35 -12.11
N ILE A 354 -19.86 14.07 -10.80
CA ILE A 354 -19.23 14.86 -9.75
C ILE A 354 -17.72 14.90 -9.98
N LEU A 355 -17.12 13.78 -10.42
CA LEU A 355 -15.72 13.71 -10.85
C LEU A 355 -15.31 14.78 -11.87
N LYS A 356 -16.23 15.22 -12.75
CA LYS A 356 -15.95 16.25 -13.78
C LYS A 356 -16.05 17.68 -13.25
N GLN A 357 -16.43 17.87 -11.99
CA GLN A 357 -16.54 19.19 -11.39
C GLN A 357 -15.15 19.74 -11.07
N LEU A 358 -14.87 20.96 -11.54
CA LEU A 358 -13.58 21.67 -11.51
C LEU A 358 -13.00 21.91 -10.09
N THR A 359 -13.69 21.46 -9.03
CA THR A 359 -13.34 21.75 -7.63
C THR A 359 -12.61 20.61 -6.92
N ILE A 360 -12.53 19.41 -7.50
CA ILE A 360 -12.06 18.22 -6.77
C ILE A 360 -10.56 18.07 -6.93
N LYS A 361 -9.81 18.36 -5.85
CA LYS A 361 -8.36 18.18 -5.79
C LYS A 361 -7.94 17.03 -4.89
N THR A 362 -8.81 16.57 -3.99
CA THR A 362 -8.52 15.47 -3.07
C THR A 362 -9.64 14.43 -3.08
N TYR A 363 -9.26 13.19 -2.76
CA TYR A 363 -10.20 12.08 -2.58
C TYR A 363 -11.28 12.39 -1.53
N GLU A 364 -10.92 13.06 -0.45
CA GLU A 364 -11.86 13.45 0.60
C GLU A 364 -12.91 14.46 0.09
N GLN A 365 -12.49 15.41 -0.75
CA GLN A 365 -13.42 16.35 -1.39
C GLN A 365 -14.41 15.64 -2.31
N TRP A 366 -13.97 14.62 -3.05
CA TRP A 366 -14.85 13.80 -3.87
C TRP A 366 -15.91 13.08 -3.02
N LEU A 367 -15.51 12.39 -1.93
CA LEU A 367 -16.45 11.71 -1.05
C LEU A 367 -17.46 12.66 -0.39
N THR A 368 -16.97 13.81 0.11
CA THR A 368 -17.82 14.79 0.78
C THR A 368 -18.83 15.45 -0.15
N GLN A 369 -18.65 15.37 -1.48
CA GLN A 369 -19.62 15.82 -2.48
C GLN A 369 -20.52 14.68 -2.97
N LEU A 370 -19.97 13.47 -3.16
CA LEU A 370 -20.70 12.31 -3.67
C LEU A 370 -21.72 11.75 -2.67
N VAL A 371 -21.33 11.55 -1.41
CA VAL A 371 -22.21 10.93 -0.40
C VAL A 371 -23.48 11.75 -0.15
N PRO A 372 -23.44 13.08 0.05
CA PRO A 372 -24.65 13.89 0.14
C PRO A 372 -25.53 13.81 -1.09
N TYR A 373 -24.93 13.82 -2.28
CA TYR A 373 -25.66 13.73 -3.54
C TYR A 373 -26.41 12.41 -3.66
N LEU A 374 -25.77 11.29 -3.34
CA LEU A 374 -26.40 9.97 -3.36
C LEU A 374 -27.53 9.83 -2.33
N ILE A 375 -27.35 10.36 -1.12
CA ILE A 375 -28.38 10.28 -0.06
C ILE A 375 -29.65 11.04 -0.46
N GLN A 376 -29.55 12.15 -1.20
CA GLN A 376 -30.74 12.90 -1.66
C GLN A 376 -31.60 12.14 -2.66
N HIS A 377 -31.04 11.16 -3.38
CA HIS A 377 -31.79 10.34 -4.34
C HIS A 377 -32.51 9.16 -3.67
N LEU A 378 -32.22 8.86 -2.41
CA LEU A 378 -32.92 7.83 -1.64
C LEU A 378 -34.34 8.31 -1.25
N PRO A 379 -35.34 7.42 -1.24
CA PRO A 379 -36.66 7.71 -0.73
C PRO A 379 -36.62 7.91 0.79
N ASN A 380 -37.55 8.72 1.31
CA ASN A 380 -37.68 9.05 2.73
C ASN A 380 -38.19 7.86 3.56
N ASN A 381 -37.35 6.84 3.70
CA ASN A 381 -37.60 5.62 4.48
C ASN A 381 -36.64 5.54 5.69
N ASN A 382 -36.78 4.50 6.53
CA ASN A 382 -35.99 4.36 7.76
C ASN A 382 -34.45 4.40 7.55
N TYR A 383 -33.94 3.81 6.47
CA TYR A 383 -32.51 3.86 6.13
C TYR A 383 -32.05 5.23 5.64
N TYR A 384 -32.93 6.04 5.01
CA TYR A 384 -32.62 7.42 4.69
C TYR A 384 -32.30 8.21 5.98
N HIS A 385 -33.11 8.04 7.03
CA HIS A 385 -32.85 8.68 8.33
C HIS A 385 -31.49 8.26 8.92
N LEU A 386 -31.13 6.98 8.82
CA LEU A 386 -29.82 6.49 9.29
C LEU A 386 -28.67 7.14 8.49
N PHE A 387 -28.68 7.09 7.16
CA PHE A 387 -27.62 7.66 6.34
C PHE A 387 -27.54 9.19 6.43
N HIS A 388 -28.70 9.86 6.45
CA HIS A 388 -28.78 11.32 6.61
C HIS A 388 -28.20 11.77 7.95
N SER A 389 -28.38 11.00 9.03
CA SER A 389 -27.79 11.35 10.32
C SER A 389 -26.26 11.35 10.31
N CYS A 390 -25.64 10.46 9.54
CA CYS A 390 -24.20 10.35 9.40
C CYS A 390 -23.61 11.35 8.38
N LEU A 391 -24.44 12.05 7.61
CA LEU A 391 -24.02 12.92 6.52
C LEU A 391 -23.02 14.00 6.95
N PHE A 392 -23.29 14.66 8.07
CA PHE A 392 -22.42 15.72 8.59
C PHE A 392 -21.10 15.16 9.14
N ALA A 393 -21.09 13.91 9.63
CA ALA A 393 -19.88 13.25 10.05
C ALA A 393 -18.97 12.91 8.85
N VAL A 394 -19.56 12.52 7.71
CA VAL A 394 -18.82 12.25 6.45
C VAL A 394 -18.06 13.48 5.95
N ARG A 395 -18.61 14.69 6.15
CA ARG A 395 -17.92 15.94 5.77
C ARG A 395 -16.55 16.11 6.43
N PHE A 396 -16.35 15.54 7.60
CA PHE A 396 -15.13 15.71 8.39
C PHE A 396 -14.25 14.47 8.43
N ASN A 397 -14.82 13.28 8.26
CA ASN A 397 -14.06 12.04 8.26
C ASN A 397 -14.39 11.19 7.02
N SER A 398 -13.38 11.02 6.17
CA SER A 398 -13.45 10.22 4.94
C SER A 398 -13.64 8.72 5.20
N SER A 399 -13.26 8.20 6.37
CA SER A 399 -13.44 6.79 6.73
C SER A 399 -14.93 6.42 6.89
N ILE A 400 -15.73 7.32 7.47
CA ILE A 400 -17.18 7.14 7.58
C ILE A 400 -17.81 7.15 6.19
N GLY A 401 -17.36 8.05 5.32
CA GLY A 401 -17.83 8.14 3.94
C GLY A 401 -17.57 6.84 3.16
N SER A 402 -16.33 6.34 3.21
CA SER A 402 -15.95 5.09 2.53
C SER A 402 -16.64 3.86 3.12
N PHE A 403 -16.91 3.83 4.42
CA PHE A 403 -17.66 2.77 5.08
C PHE A 403 -19.14 2.76 4.66
N LEU A 404 -19.80 3.91 4.58
CA LEU A 404 -21.24 4.01 4.27
C LEU A 404 -21.56 3.88 2.77
N LEU A 405 -20.64 4.32 1.91
CA LEU A 405 -20.85 4.38 0.46
C LEU A 405 -21.35 3.05 -0.18
N PRO A 406 -20.78 1.86 0.13
CA PRO A 406 -21.29 0.60 -0.43
C PRO A 406 -22.74 0.30 -0.05
N TYR A 407 -23.13 0.63 1.18
CA TYR A 407 -24.50 0.41 1.65
C TYR A 407 -25.47 1.38 0.98
N ILE A 408 -25.10 2.66 0.85
CA ILE A 408 -25.91 3.66 0.15
C ILE A 408 -26.18 3.22 -1.30
N ILE A 409 -25.14 2.77 -2.00
CA ILE A 409 -25.23 2.30 -3.39
C ILE A 409 -26.07 1.02 -3.49
N LEU A 410 -25.89 0.07 -2.56
CA LEU A 410 -26.69 -1.15 -2.51
C LEU A 410 -28.19 -0.84 -2.41
N HIS A 411 -28.57 0.11 -1.54
CA HIS A 411 -29.96 0.54 -1.38
C HIS A 411 -30.51 1.28 -2.60
N LEU A 412 -29.72 2.19 -3.18
CA LEU A 412 -30.07 2.91 -4.40
C LEU A 412 -30.36 1.96 -5.58
N ILE A 413 -29.44 1.02 -5.87
CA ILE A 413 -29.61 0.04 -6.96
C ILE A 413 -30.80 -0.89 -6.68
N GLY A 414 -31.00 -1.31 -5.42
CA GLY A 414 -32.14 -2.11 -5.01
C GLY A 414 -33.50 -1.46 -5.31
N GLU A 415 -33.58 -0.14 -5.16
CA GLU A 415 -34.77 0.67 -5.43
C GLU A 415 -34.94 1.05 -6.90
N ASN A 416 -33.95 0.75 -7.73
CA ASN A 416 -33.85 1.22 -9.12
C ASN A 416 -33.70 2.75 -9.23
N LEU A 417 -33.08 3.38 -8.23
CA LEU A 417 -32.83 4.81 -8.17
C LEU A 417 -31.31 5.02 -8.18
N GLY A 418 -30.76 5.71 -9.19
CA GLY A 418 -29.34 6.11 -9.18
C GLY A 418 -28.33 5.19 -9.89
N GLN A 419 -28.78 4.20 -10.68
CA GLN A 419 -27.90 3.45 -11.60
C GLN A 419 -27.11 4.40 -12.52
N ASP A 420 -27.80 5.40 -13.06
CA ASP A 420 -27.21 6.45 -13.91
C ASP A 420 -26.07 7.23 -13.22
N VAL A 421 -26.09 7.39 -11.90
CA VAL A 421 -25.09 8.18 -11.17
C VAL A 421 -23.77 7.42 -11.10
N LEU A 422 -23.82 6.13 -10.74
CA LEU A 422 -22.64 5.29 -10.67
C LEU A 422 -22.06 5.06 -12.07
N ASP A 423 -22.91 4.81 -13.07
CA ASP A 423 -22.49 4.70 -14.47
C ASP A 423 -21.82 5.98 -14.97
N LYS A 424 -22.30 7.16 -14.57
CA LYS A 424 -21.68 8.44 -14.90
C LYS A 424 -20.32 8.61 -14.24
N GLU A 425 -20.14 8.22 -12.98
CA GLU A 425 -18.84 8.27 -12.30
C GLU A 425 -17.84 7.29 -12.92
N VAL A 426 -18.28 6.06 -13.24
CA VAL A 426 -17.46 5.07 -13.95
C VAL A 426 -17.08 5.58 -15.35
N LYS A 427 -18.03 6.16 -16.10
CA LYS A 427 -17.78 6.80 -17.40
C LYS A 427 -16.92 8.06 -17.28
N ALA A 428 -16.97 8.77 -16.15
CA ALA A 428 -16.10 9.91 -15.89
C ALA A 428 -14.66 9.45 -15.70
N LEU A 429 -14.42 8.39 -14.92
CA LEU A 429 -13.11 7.74 -14.86
C LEU A 429 -12.62 7.38 -16.27
N ILE A 430 -13.46 6.76 -17.10
CA ILE A 430 -13.13 6.43 -18.50
C ILE A 430 -12.77 7.68 -19.32
N SER A 431 -13.51 8.79 -19.17
CA SER A 431 -13.19 10.01 -19.92
C SER A 431 -11.85 10.61 -19.49
N TYR A 432 -11.51 10.53 -18.20
CA TYR A 432 -10.18 10.91 -17.71
C TYR A 432 -9.09 9.91 -18.13
N THR A 433 -9.44 8.65 -18.40
CA THR A 433 -8.48 7.67 -18.94
C THR A 433 -8.16 7.91 -20.41
N ASN A 434 -9.12 8.38 -21.21
CA ASN A 434 -9.01 8.51 -22.67
C ASN A 434 -8.62 9.91 -23.15
N GLN A 435 -8.75 10.94 -22.31
CA GLN A 435 -8.27 12.28 -22.65
C GLN A 435 -6.74 12.33 -22.56
N TYR A 436 -6.10 12.34 -23.73
CA TYR A 436 -4.66 12.55 -23.91
C TYR A 436 -4.22 13.99 -23.60
N ASP A 437 -5.18 14.91 -23.45
CA ASP A 437 -4.94 16.33 -23.24
C ASP A 437 -5.25 16.72 -21.79
N ALA A 438 -4.26 17.31 -21.12
CA ALA A 438 -4.45 17.91 -19.81
C ALA A 438 -4.67 19.42 -19.93
N ASN A 439 -5.79 19.88 -19.41
CA ASN A 439 -5.84 21.22 -18.82
C ASN A 439 -5.36 21.08 -17.36
N GLU A 440 -4.71 22.10 -16.80
CA GLU A 440 -4.22 22.18 -15.39
C GLU A 440 -5.30 21.96 -14.30
N ILE A 441 -6.53 21.64 -14.70
CA ILE A 441 -7.72 21.51 -13.86
C ILE A 441 -8.05 20.05 -13.53
N ASN A 442 -7.29 19.08 -14.05
CA ASN A 442 -7.52 17.65 -13.81
C ASN A 442 -7.00 17.20 -12.42
N PRO A 443 -7.69 16.28 -11.73
CA PRO A 443 -7.23 15.72 -10.44
C PRO A 443 -5.90 14.96 -10.61
N SER A 444 -5.09 14.92 -9.55
CA SER A 444 -3.80 14.22 -9.57
C SER A 444 -3.98 12.71 -9.79
N SER A 445 -2.98 12.06 -10.40
CA SER A 445 -2.99 10.62 -10.66
C SER A 445 -3.27 9.80 -9.39
N ASP A 446 -2.69 10.19 -8.25
CA ASP A 446 -2.88 9.52 -6.96
C ASP A 446 -4.35 9.55 -6.51
N VAL A 447 -5.03 10.67 -6.70
CA VAL A 447 -6.45 10.82 -6.34
C VAL A 447 -7.32 9.93 -7.24
N LEU A 448 -6.98 9.83 -8.52
CA LEU A 448 -7.68 8.93 -9.45
C LEU A 448 -7.47 7.45 -9.07
N HIS A 449 -6.27 7.06 -8.62
CA HIS A 449 -6.00 5.71 -8.12
C HIS A 449 -6.84 5.38 -6.87
N GLN A 450 -6.93 6.32 -5.91
CA GLN A 450 -7.75 6.15 -4.71
C GLN A 450 -9.25 6.04 -5.04
N ILE A 451 -9.75 6.87 -5.95
CA ILE A 451 -11.16 6.84 -6.38
C ILE A 451 -11.47 5.55 -7.15
N GLY A 452 -10.60 5.16 -8.09
CA GLY A 452 -10.73 3.91 -8.84
C GLY A 452 -10.76 2.70 -7.91
N GLN A 453 -9.86 2.64 -6.94
CA GLN A 453 -9.83 1.59 -5.91
C GLN A 453 -11.16 1.46 -5.17
N ILE A 454 -11.79 2.57 -4.79
CA ILE A 454 -13.07 2.52 -4.09
C ILE A 454 -14.19 2.06 -5.00
N ILE A 455 -14.22 2.53 -6.24
CA ILE A 455 -15.21 2.05 -7.21
C ILE A 455 -15.10 0.54 -7.41
N PHE A 456 -13.88 0.00 -7.48
CA PHE A 456 -13.69 -1.44 -7.55
C PHE A 456 -14.07 -2.18 -6.27
N THR A 457 -13.81 -1.65 -5.08
CA THR A 457 -14.26 -2.27 -3.82
C THR A 457 -15.79 -2.23 -3.69
N LEU A 458 -16.46 -1.21 -4.23
CA LEU A 458 -17.92 -1.15 -4.31
C LEU A 458 -18.47 -2.26 -5.22
N ILE A 459 -17.85 -2.48 -6.39
CA ILE A 459 -18.22 -3.58 -7.30
C ILE A 459 -17.99 -4.94 -6.62
N ASP A 460 -16.85 -5.11 -5.95
CA ASP A 460 -16.54 -6.33 -5.16
C ASP A 460 -17.61 -6.60 -4.09
N PHE A 461 -18.04 -5.55 -3.39
CA PHE A 461 -19.09 -5.63 -2.37
C PHE A 461 -20.45 -6.06 -2.96
N LEU A 462 -20.84 -5.50 -4.11
CA LEU A 462 -22.06 -5.89 -4.82
C LEU A 462 -21.99 -7.34 -5.33
N LEU A 463 -20.84 -7.77 -5.85
CA LEU A 463 -20.59 -9.15 -6.28
C LEU A 463 -20.71 -10.13 -5.10
N LEU A 464 -20.13 -9.79 -3.94
CA LEU A 464 -20.24 -10.58 -2.72
C LEU A 464 -21.70 -10.69 -2.24
N PHE A 465 -22.44 -9.58 -2.24
CA PHE A 465 -23.86 -9.60 -1.89
C PHE A 465 -24.67 -10.53 -2.82
N SER A 466 -24.41 -10.45 -4.13
CA SER A 466 -25.08 -11.27 -5.13
C SER A 466 -24.79 -12.76 -4.98
N SER A 467 -23.53 -13.12 -4.70
CA SER A 467 -23.09 -14.51 -4.53
C SER A 467 -23.66 -15.15 -3.27
N LEU A 468 -23.69 -14.41 -2.17
CA LEU A 468 -24.23 -14.89 -0.89
C LEU A 468 -25.75 -15.07 -0.93
N ASN A 469 -26.47 -14.26 -1.71
CA ASN A 469 -27.92 -14.33 -1.82
C ASN A 469 -28.39 -15.12 -3.04
N THR A 470 -27.53 -16.00 -3.59
CA THR A 470 -27.86 -16.90 -4.71
C THR A 470 -29.14 -17.66 -4.40
N ILE A 471 -30.12 -17.50 -5.29
CA ILE A 471 -31.41 -18.16 -5.15
C ILE A 471 -31.22 -19.57 -5.66
N ASP A 472 -31.30 -20.56 -4.78
CA ASP A 472 -31.37 -21.94 -5.22
C ASP A 472 -32.60 -22.10 -6.12
N PRO A 473 -32.45 -22.51 -7.40
CA PRO A 473 -33.59 -22.70 -8.31
C PRO A 473 -34.59 -23.73 -7.75
N ASN A 474 -34.12 -24.63 -6.88
CA ASN A 474 -34.94 -25.60 -6.16
C ASN A 474 -35.83 -24.96 -5.07
N GLU A 475 -35.42 -23.86 -4.43
CA GLU A 475 -36.25 -23.15 -3.45
C GLU A 475 -37.36 -22.35 -4.13
N GLN A 476 -37.08 -21.71 -5.28
CA GLN A 476 -38.11 -21.11 -6.12
C GLN A 476 -39.10 -22.15 -6.63
N ALA A 477 -38.62 -23.31 -7.10
CA ALA A 477 -39.49 -24.41 -7.53
C ALA A 477 -40.37 -24.92 -6.37
N LYS A 478 -39.84 -24.99 -5.14
CA LYS A 478 -40.61 -25.36 -3.94
C LYS A 478 -41.66 -24.30 -3.58
N GLN A 479 -41.33 -23.01 -3.61
CA GLN A 479 -42.30 -21.93 -3.32
C GLN A 479 -43.38 -21.81 -4.41
N ILE A 480 -43.02 -21.98 -5.69
CA ILE A 480 -43.98 -22.01 -6.80
C ILE A 480 -44.89 -23.25 -6.69
N ASN A 481 -44.34 -24.41 -6.33
CA ASN A 481 -45.14 -25.62 -6.11
C ASN A 481 -46.03 -25.53 -4.85
N GLN A 482 -45.62 -24.80 -3.82
CA GLN A 482 -46.47 -24.49 -2.66
C GLN A 482 -47.60 -23.52 -3.01
N ARG A 483 -47.33 -22.48 -3.83
CA ARG A 483 -48.37 -21.56 -4.35
C ARG A 483 -49.36 -22.26 -5.27
N LYS A 484 -48.93 -23.25 -6.06
CA LYS A 484 -49.82 -24.09 -6.90
C LYS A 484 -50.71 -25.06 -6.10
N ARG A 485 -50.38 -25.34 -4.84
CA ARG A 485 -51.16 -26.25 -3.96
C ARG A 485 -52.25 -25.54 -3.14
N GLN A 486 -52.31 -24.20 -3.17
CA GLN A 486 -53.38 -23.45 -2.51
C GLN A 486 -54.57 -23.25 -3.48
N PRO A 487 -55.83 -23.40 -3.02
CA PRO A 487 -57.00 -23.18 -3.87
C PRO A 487 -57.08 -21.70 -4.31
N PRO A 488 -57.64 -21.40 -5.49
CA PRO A 488 -57.71 -20.05 -6.02
C PRO A 488 -58.59 -19.18 -5.11
N GLN A 489 -57.97 -18.29 -4.33
CA GLN A 489 -58.67 -17.20 -3.66
C GLN A 489 -59.02 -16.11 -4.69
N PRO A 490 -60.18 -15.44 -4.54
CA PRO A 490 -60.59 -14.37 -5.45
C PRO A 490 -59.55 -13.24 -5.43
N GLN A 491 -59.15 -12.82 -6.63
CA GLN A 491 -58.16 -11.76 -6.86
C GLN A 491 -58.57 -10.47 -6.12
N PRO A 492 -57.74 -9.93 -5.20
CA PRO A 492 -57.76 -8.51 -4.96
C PRO A 492 -57.25 -7.84 -6.24
N GLN A 493 -57.98 -6.82 -6.68
CA GLN A 493 -57.58 -5.92 -7.76
C GLN A 493 -56.10 -5.54 -7.60
N GLN A 494 -55.37 -5.53 -8.72
CA GLN A 494 -53.99 -5.09 -8.83
C GLN A 494 -53.83 -3.65 -8.32
N GLN A 495 -53.71 -3.48 -7.01
CA GLN A 495 -52.99 -2.35 -6.46
C GLN A 495 -51.51 -2.71 -6.60
N GLN A 496 -50.82 -1.98 -7.46
CA GLN A 496 -49.36 -1.87 -7.46
C GLN A 496 -48.96 -1.44 -6.04
N THR A 497 -48.76 -2.41 -5.16
CA THR A 497 -48.07 -2.15 -3.91
C THR A 497 -46.63 -1.88 -4.33
N ASN A 498 -46.17 -0.66 -4.08
CA ASN A 498 -44.74 -0.34 -4.01
C ASN A 498 -44.15 -1.30 -2.97
N GLN A 499 -43.71 -2.48 -3.41
CA GLN A 499 -43.00 -3.41 -2.56
C GLN A 499 -41.61 -2.83 -2.40
N ASP A 500 -41.37 -2.18 -1.26
CA ASP A 500 -40.05 -1.74 -0.86
C ASP A 500 -39.05 -2.89 -1.04
N PRO A 501 -37.84 -2.64 -1.54
CA PRO A 501 -36.88 -3.71 -1.80
C PRO A 501 -36.41 -4.43 -0.53
N LEU A 502 -36.67 -3.87 0.66
CA LEU A 502 -36.53 -4.54 1.95
C LEU A 502 -37.89 -4.97 2.50
N ASN A 503 -37.97 -6.20 3.00
CA ASN A 503 -39.09 -6.63 3.83
C ASN A 503 -38.96 -5.95 5.21
N ILE A 504 -39.85 -4.98 5.46
CA ILE A 504 -39.82 -4.08 6.64
C ILE A 504 -39.87 -4.86 7.97
N GLN A 505 -40.37 -6.10 7.97
CA GLN A 505 -40.54 -6.88 9.19
C GLN A 505 -39.24 -7.54 9.69
N ASP A 506 -38.32 -7.92 8.78
CA ASP A 506 -37.12 -8.70 9.13
C ASP A 506 -35.78 -8.08 8.65
N GLY A 507 -35.82 -6.96 7.91
CA GLY A 507 -34.62 -6.37 7.30
C GLY A 507 -34.01 -7.23 6.20
N THR A 508 -34.77 -8.20 5.68
CA THR A 508 -34.35 -9.11 4.62
C THR A 508 -34.65 -8.51 3.25
N TRP A 509 -33.75 -8.75 2.29
CA TRP A 509 -33.89 -8.25 0.93
C TRP A 509 -34.93 -9.07 0.16
N ASN A 510 -35.87 -8.37 -0.48
CA ASN A 510 -36.85 -9.00 -1.35
C ASN A 510 -36.17 -9.55 -2.61
N ASN A 511 -36.70 -10.65 -3.15
CA ASN A 511 -36.20 -11.27 -4.39
C ASN A 511 -36.07 -10.27 -5.54
N LEU A 512 -36.99 -9.29 -5.63
CA LEU A 512 -36.99 -8.24 -6.65
C LEU A 512 -35.76 -7.30 -6.53
N GLY A 513 -35.39 -6.89 -5.31
CA GLY A 513 -34.21 -6.06 -5.07
C GLY A 513 -32.92 -6.81 -5.42
N ILE A 514 -32.84 -8.09 -5.05
CA ILE A 514 -31.70 -8.96 -5.35
C ILE A 514 -31.56 -9.17 -6.87
N THR A 515 -32.66 -9.38 -7.60
CA THR A 515 -32.62 -9.51 -9.07
C THR A 515 -32.17 -8.23 -9.74
N ARG A 516 -32.63 -7.05 -9.29
CA ARG A 516 -32.20 -5.75 -9.83
C ARG A 516 -30.69 -5.54 -9.68
N ILE A 517 -30.13 -5.88 -8.53
CA ILE A 517 -28.68 -5.78 -8.29
C ILE A 517 -27.91 -6.72 -9.23
N ARG A 518 -28.40 -7.94 -9.46
CA ARG A 518 -27.80 -8.87 -10.43
C ARG A 518 -27.86 -8.36 -11.85
N ASP A 519 -28.99 -7.82 -12.26
CA ASP A 519 -29.17 -7.28 -13.60
C ASP A 519 -28.25 -6.07 -13.81
N TYR A 520 -28.08 -5.23 -12.79
CA TYR A 520 -27.10 -4.15 -12.81
C TYR A 520 -25.65 -4.64 -12.89
N ILE A 521 -25.25 -5.65 -12.10
CA ILE A 521 -23.91 -6.26 -12.20
C ILE A 521 -23.68 -6.84 -13.60
N ARG A 522 -24.70 -7.47 -14.19
CA ARG A 522 -24.62 -7.98 -15.57
C ARG A 522 -24.41 -6.83 -16.55
N LEU A 523 -25.17 -5.74 -16.44
CA LEU A 523 -25.01 -4.54 -17.27
C LEU A 523 -23.62 -3.89 -17.11
N LEU A 524 -23.08 -3.85 -15.89
CA LEU A 524 -21.71 -3.36 -15.68
C LEU A 524 -20.65 -4.25 -16.35
N HIS A 525 -20.90 -5.57 -16.41
CA HIS A 525 -19.98 -6.54 -17.01
C HIS A 525 -20.26 -6.84 -18.48
N THR A 526 -21.31 -6.28 -19.10
CA THR A 526 -21.44 -6.26 -20.57
C THR A 526 -20.51 -5.26 -21.22
N ASP A 527 -20.07 -4.23 -20.48
CA ASP A 527 -19.13 -3.24 -20.99
C ASP A 527 -17.68 -3.67 -20.68
N LEU A 528 -16.93 -4.06 -21.71
CA LEU A 528 -15.49 -4.41 -21.60
C LEU A 528 -14.65 -3.28 -20.97
N SER A 529 -15.13 -2.03 -21.00
CA SER A 529 -14.39 -0.85 -20.51
C SER A 529 -13.90 -0.97 -19.07
N LEU A 530 -14.54 -1.77 -18.21
CA LEU A 530 -14.12 -1.94 -16.83
C LEU A 530 -12.74 -2.60 -16.69
N ALA A 531 -12.39 -3.53 -17.58
CA ALA A 531 -11.12 -4.26 -17.51
C ALA A 531 -9.92 -3.36 -17.86
N PRO A 532 -9.92 -2.57 -18.95
CA PRO A 532 -8.88 -1.58 -19.23
C PRO A 532 -8.71 -0.52 -18.13
N ILE A 533 -9.80 -0.08 -17.47
CA ILE A 533 -9.71 0.86 -16.34
C ILE A 533 -8.94 0.21 -15.18
N ALA A 534 -9.32 -1.03 -14.82
CA ALA A 534 -8.66 -1.77 -13.76
C ALA A 534 -7.18 -2.01 -14.09
N PHE A 535 -6.85 -2.28 -15.37
CA PHE A 535 -5.48 -2.43 -15.84
C PHE A 535 -4.67 -1.13 -15.66
N LYS A 536 -5.23 0.03 -16.05
CA LYS A 536 -4.52 1.32 -15.97
C LYS A 536 -4.23 1.77 -14.54
N TYR A 537 -5.10 1.44 -13.58
CA TYR A 537 -4.91 1.74 -12.16
C TYR A 537 -4.19 0.62 -11.39
N ASP A 538 -3.48 -0.27 -12.07
CA ASP A 538 -2.67 -1.34 -11.48
C ASP A 538 -3.48 -2.37 -10.65
N HIS A 539 -4.76 -2.60 -10.98
CA HIS A 539 -5.60 -3.68 -10.43
C HIS A 539 -5.67 -4.87 -11.40
N TYR A 540 -4.53 -5.46 -11.73
CA TYR A 540 -4.43 -6.47 -12.80
C TYR A 540 -5.27 -7.74 -12.54
N THR A 541 -5.35 -8.22 -11.30
CA THR A 541 -6.18 -9.39 -10.95
C THR A 541 -7.67 -9.11 -11.10
N ARG A 542 -8.13 -7.90 -10.74
CA ARG A 542 -9.51 -7.47 -10.96
C ARG A 542 -9.80 -7.27 -12.45
N ALA A 543 -8.86 -6.69 -13.20
CA ALA A 543 -8.96 -6.53 -14.64
C ALA A 543 -9.20 -7.88 -15.32
N TYR A 544 -8.45 -8.90 -14.93
CA TYR A 544 -8.61 -10.26 -15.45
C TYR A 544 -9.98 -10.84 -15.10
N ARG A 545 -10.40 -10.73 -13.84
CA ARG A 545 -11.71 -11.20 -13.40
C ARG A 545 -12.86 -10.51 -14.14
N HIS A 546 -12.77 -9.20 -14.37
CA HIS A 546 -13.77 -8.47 -15.14
C HIS A 546 -13.81 -8.91 -16.60
N PHE A 547 -12.64 -9.21 -17.18
CA PHE A 547 -12.54 -9.78 -18.53
C PHE A 547 -13.16 -11.18 -18.63
N GLU A 548 -12.90 -12.06 -17.65
CA GLU A 548 -13.51 -13.40 -17.60
C GLU A 548 -15.02 -13.34 -17.45
N MET A 549 -15.53 -12.44 -16.59
CA MET A 549 -16.96 -12.22 -16.42
C MET A 549 -17.62 -11.75 -17.71
N TYR A 550 -17.01 -10.80 -18.42
CA TYR A 550 -17.47 -10.36 -19.74
C TYR A 550 -17.51 -11.51 -20.75
N SER A 551 -16.43 -12.29 -20.84
CA SER A 551 -16.33 -13.45 -21.73
C SER A 551 -17.37 -14.53 -21.44
N SER A 552 -17.73 -14.73 -20.17
CA SER A 552 -18.74 -15.71 -19.75
C SER A 552 -20.17 -15.32 -20.16
N ILE A 553 -20.46 -14.03 -20.29
CA ILE A 553 -21.79 -13.49 -20.59
C ILE A 553 -22.08 -13.51 -22.08
N GLU A 554 -21.13 -13.12 -22.92
CA GLU A 554 -21.35 -13.00 -24.38
C GLU A 554 -21.23 -14.34 -25.15
N GLN A 555 -20.85 -15.43 -24.49
CA GLN A 555 -20.74 -16.81 -25.01
C GLN A 555 -19.94 -17.05 -26.31
N GLN A 556 -19.49 -16.03 -27.06
CA GLN A 556 -18.57 -16.15 -28.21
C GLN A 556 -17.81 -14.85 -28.44
N ILE A 557 -16.93 -14.47 -27.50
CA ILE A 557 -15.89 -13.50 -27.81
C ILE A 557 -14.69 -14.30 -28.29
N ASP A 558 -14.34 -14.11 -29.56
CA ASP A 558 -13.10 -14.61 -30.15
C ASP A 558 -11.94 -14.07 -29.29
N VAL A 559 -11.31 -14.93 -28.48
CA VAL A 559 -10.12 -14.62 -27.66
C VAL A 559 -9.03 -13.95 -28.51
N SER A 560 -9.04 -14.18 -29.83
CA SER A 560 -8.17 -13.56 -30.82
C SER A 560 -8.41 -12.06 -31.04
N HIS A 561 -9.57 -11.49 -30.69
CA HIS A 561 -9.78 -10.04 -30.84
C HIS A 561 -9.21 -9.23 -29.67
N ASN A 562 -9.06 -9.84 -28.50
CA ASN A 562 -8.56 -9.19 -27.28
C ASN A 562 -7.23 -9.80 -26.79
N SER A 563 -6.53 -10.55 -27.64
CA SER A 563 -5.25 -11.21 -27.31
C SER A 563 -4.19 -10.22 -26.87
N GLU A 564 -4.06 -9.08 -27.55
CA GLU A 564 -3.12 -8.01 -27.16
C GLU A 564 -3.34 -7.52 -25.73
N PHE A 565 -4.59 -7.25 -25.35
CA PHE A 565 -4.92 -6.79 -23.99
C PHE A 565 -4.63 -7.87 -22.94
N LEU A 566 -4.98 -9.14 -23.23
CA LEU A 566 -4.70 -10.26 -22.34
C LEU A 566 -3.20 -10.51 -22.16
N LEU A 567 -2.40 -10.44 -23.23
CA LEU A 567 -0.95 -10.57 -23.16
C LEU A 567 -0.35 -9.42 -22.31
N LYS A 568 -0.80 -8.18 -22.52
CA LYS A 568 -0.40 -7.04 -21.66
C LYS A 568 -0.78 -7.28 -20.19
N LEU A 569 -1.95 -7.84 -19.93
CA LEU A 569 -2.42 -8.15 -18.59
C LEU A 569 -1.56 -9.24 -17.93
N PHE A 570 -1.29 -10.35 -18.62
CA PHE A 570 -0.45 -11.43 -18.10
C PHE A 570 1.00 -11.01 -17.91
N HIS A 571 1.47 -10.08 -18.73
CA HIS A 571 2.79 -9.46 -18.53
C HIS A 571 2.85 -8.72 -17.20
N ARG A 572 1.80 -7.99 -16.83
CA ARG A 572 1.74 -7.30 -15.52
C ARG A 572 1.53 -8.23 -14.34
N LEU A 573 0.79 -9.32 -14.53
CA LEU A 573 0.67 -10.36 -13.51
C LEU A 573 1.93 -11.21 -13.37
N ASN A 574 2.90 -11.08 -14.29
CA ASN A 574 4.08 -11.92 -14.38
C ASN A 574 3.72 -13.42 -14.44
N ASP A 575 2.69 -13.73 -15.23
CA ASP A 575 2.16 -15.09 -15.43
C ASP A 575 2.45 -15.58 -16.85
N PRO A 576 3.63 -16.20 -17.08
CA PRO A 576 4.02 -16.69 -18.40
C PRO A 576 3.16 -17.89 -18.85
N ASP A 577 2.64 -18.69 -17.91
CA ASP A 577 1.87 -19.91 -18.23
C ASP A 577 0.55 -19.57 -18.92
N SER A 578 -0.15 -18.56 -18.41
CA SER A 578 -1.37 -18.06 -19.04
C SER A 578 -1.10 -17.46 -20.44
N ALA A 579 0.05 -16.80 -20.64
CA ALA A 579 0.48 -16.31 -21.93
C ALA A 579 0.73 -17.45 -22.93
N TYR A 580 1.43 -18.51 -22.51
CA TYR A 580 1.62 -19.72 -23.33
C TYR A 580 0.28 -20.33 -23.77
N GLY A 581 -0.73 -20.32 -22.91
CA GLY A 581 -2.08 -20.78 -23.24
C GLY A 581 -2.72 -20.00 -24.39
N ILE A 582 -2.54 -18.68 -24.45
CA ILE A 582 -3.02 -17.83 -25.55
C ILE A 582 -2.25 -18.11 -26.84
N ILE A 583 -0.92 -18.17 -26.75
CA ILE A 583 -0.03 -18.41 -27.90
C ILE A 583 -0.33 -19.77 -28.53
N ALA A 584 -0.52 -20.81 -27.72
CA ALA A 584 -0.86 -22.15 -28.18
C ALA A 584 -2.22 -22.19 -28.90
N ARG A 585 -3.22 -21.43 -28.41
CA ARG A 585 -4.51 -21.30 -29.10
C ARG A 585 -4.39 -20.56 -30.42
N ARG A 586 -3.56 -19.51 -30.50
CA ARG A 586 -3.29 -18.76 -31.74
C ARG A 586 -2.64 -19.63 -32.80
N ASN A 587 -1.62 -20.42 -32.44
CA ASN A 587 -0.94 -21.30 -33.38
C ASN A 587 -1.85 -22.40 -33.99
N MET A 588 -3.00 -22.67 -33.36
CA MET A 588 -4.00 -23.64 -33.85
C MET A 588 -5.05 -23.03 -34.78
N THR A 589 -5.19 -21.70 -34.86
CA THR A 589 -6.17 -21.02 -35.71
C THR A 589 -5.49 -20.30 -36.90
N PRO A 590 -5.65 -20.80 -38.14
CA PRO A 590 -5.08 -20.15 -39.31
C PRO A 590 -5.99 -19.00 -39.77
N LYS A 591 -5.95 -17.85 -39.07
CA LYS A 591 -6.46 -16.56 -39.56
C LYS A 591 -5.28 -15.59 -39.86
N GLN A 592 -4.19 -16.13 -40.42
CA GLN A 592 -2.93 -15.44 -40.70
C GLN A 592 -2.95 -14.45 -41.90
N LEU A 593 -4.09 -13.96 -42.37
CA LEU A 593 -4.14 -13.22 -43.65
C LEU A 593 -4.81 -11.84 -43.63
N ASP A 594 -5.55 -11.47 -42.58
CA ASP A 594 -6.35 -10.24 -42.65
C ASP A 594 -5.66 -9.03 -41.99
N ASN A 595 -4.62 -9.20 -41.14
CA ASN A 595 -3.87 -8.07 -40.56
C ASN A 595 -2.44 -8.43 -40.05
N PRO A 596 -1.39 -8.36 -40.89
CA PRO A 596 -0.03 -8.76 -40.49
C PRO A 596 0.61 -7.84 -39.43
N ARG A 597 0.05 -6.65 -39.15
CA ARG A 597 0.64 -5.68 -38.22
C ARG A 597 0.34 -5.97 -36.75
N THR A 598 -0.90 -6.31 -36.41
CA THR A 598 -1.30 -6.67 -35.02
C THR A 598 -0.63 -7.96 -34.56
N ASP A 599 -0.37 -8.86 -35.52
CA ASP A 599 0.25 -10.15 -35.28
C ASP A 599 1.68 -10.05 -34.75
N ILE A 600 2.47 -9.07 -35.22
CA ILE A 600 3.88 -8.92 -34.85
C ILE A 600 4.02 -8.29 -33.45
N TYR A 601 3.17 -7.33 -33.08
CA TYR A 601 3.18 -6.76 -31.73
C TYR A 601 2.84 -7.81 -30.66
N GLU A 602 1.85 -8.64 -30.94
CA GLU A 602 1.52 -9.76 -30.07
C GLU A 602 2.65 -10.80 -30.00
N GLU A 603 3.36 -11.03 -31.11
CA GLU A 603 4.53 -11.92 -31.15
C GLU A 603 5.67 -11.35 -30.31
N ILE A 604 5.94 -10.04 -30.41
CA ILE A 604 6.90 -9.34 -29.56
C ILE A 604 6.55 -9.49 -28.08
N LEU A 605 5.30 -9.22 -27.70
CA LEU A 605 4.84 -9.37 -26.31
C LEU A 605 4.98 -10.81 -25.82
N SER A 606 4.78 -11.79 -26.71
CA SER A 606 4.99 -13.20 -26.40
C SER A 606 6.46 -13.51 -26.10
N TYR A 607 7.39 -12.96 -26.88
CA TYR A 607 8.83 -13.13 -26.62
C TYR A 607 9.25 -12.48 -25.30
N GLU A 608 8.73 -11.29 -24.98
CA GLU A 608 8.98 -10.62 -23.68
C GLU A 608 8.46 -11.44 -22.49
N LEU A 609 7.27 -12.03 -22.62
CA LEU A 609 6.63 -12.85 -21.59
C LEU A 609 7.35 -14.18 -21.34
N THR A 610 7.82 -14.81 -22.41
CA THR A 610 8.54 -16.08 -22.34
C THR A 610 10.00 -15.93 -21.89
N GLY A 611 10.48 -14.68 -21.76
CA GLY A 611 11.86 -14.37 -21.40
C GLY A 611 12.85 -14.51 -22.56
N GLN A 612 12.35 -14.69 -23.79
CA GLN A 612 13.10 -14.77 -25.05
C GLN A 612 13.47 -13.37 -25.54
N ILE A 613 14.36 -12.70 -24.80
CA ILE A 613 14.71 -11.29 -25.02
C ILE A 613 15.44 -11.10 -26.36
N ASP A 614 16.25 -12.08 -26.78
CA ASP A 614 17.04 -11.99 -28.01
C ASP A 614 16.11 -11.99 -29.25
N GLU A 615 15.12 -12.88 -29.27
CA GLU A 615 14.08 -12.93 -30.30
C GLU A 615 13.20 -11.68 -30.29
N ALA A 616 12.86 -11.16 -29.10
CA ALA A 616 12.11 -9.92 -28.97
C ALA A 616 12.85 -8.74 -29.62
N ILE A 617 14.16 -8.57 -29.35
CA ILE A 617 14.98 -7.47 -29.90
C ILE A 617 14.99 -7.54 -31.44
N VAL A 618 15.20 -8.72 -32.02
CA VAL A 618 15.17 -8.91 -33.48
C VAL A 618 13.79 -8.57 -34.04
N ALA A 619 12.72 -8.99 -33.37
CA ALA A 619 11.36 -8.65 -33.78
C ALA A 619 11.11 -7.13 -33.75
N TYR A 620 11.59 -6.42 -32.72
CA TYR A 620 11.54 -4.96 -32.67
C TYR A 620 12.31 -4.31 -33.82
N GLU A 621 13.53 -4.76 -34.13
CA GLU A 621 14.35 -4.22 -35.23
C GLU A 621 13.63 -4.40 -36.58
N ASN A 622 13.10 -5.60 -36.84
CA ASN A 622 12.31 -5.88 -38.04
C ASN A 622 11.08 -4.97 -38.14
N VAL A 623 10.37 -4.73 -37.04
CA VAL A 623 9.20 -3.85 -37.02
C VAL A 623 9.60 -2.40 -37.28
N LEU A 624 10.71 -1.95 -36.72
CA LEU A 624 11.22 -0.59 -36.92
C LEU A 624 11.67 -0.37 -38.37
N GLU A 625 12.29 -1.37 -39.01
CA GLU A 625 12.66 -1.35 -40.43
C GLU A 625 11.44 -1.36 -41.36
N MET A 626 10.42 -2.17 -41.06
CA MET A 626 9.20 -2.27 -41.89
C MET A 626 8.28 -1.05 -41.77
N ASN A 627 8.36 -0.31 -40.66
CA ASN A 627 7.50 0.83 -40.34
C ASN A 627 8.02 2.19 -40.85
N GLU A 628 8.98 2.22 -41.77
CA GLU A 628 9.49 3.45 -42.41
C GLU A 628 8.39 4.38 -42.99
N LEU A 629 7.15 3.89 -43.17
CA LEU A 629 5.99 4.64 -43.63
C LEU A 629 5.14 5.33 -42.53
N ASN A 630 5.28 4.97 -41.24
CA ASN A 630 4.54 5.56 -40.10
C ASN A 630 5.50 5.93 -38.95
N GLN A 631 6.21 7.06 -39.11
CA GLN A 631 7.33 7.55 -38.28
C GLN A 631 7.00 7.98 -36.82
N THR A 632 5.90 7.56 -36.20
CA THR A 632 5.40 8.22 -34.96
C THR A 632 5.04 7.31 -33.79
N ASN A 633 5.38 6.02 -33.81
CA ASN A 633 5.06 5.14 -32.68
C ASN A 633 6.22 5.04 -31.67
N ILE A 634 6.32 6.01 -30.77
CA ILE A 634 7.34 6.05 -29.71
C ILE A 634 7.38 4.76 -28.86
N HIS A 635 6.23 4.11 -28.71
CA HIS A 635 6.05 2.90 -27.92
C HIS A 635 6.96 1.74 -28.35
N LEU A 636 7.20 1.59 -29.66
CA LEU A 636 8.11 0.57 -30.18
C LEU A 636 9.56 0.82 -29.79
N TYR A 637 10.02 2.07 -29.92
CA TYR A 637 11.37 2.46 -29.52
C TYR A 637 11.59 2.27 -28.02
N LEU A 638 10.56 2.54 -27.21
CA LEU A 638 10.63 2.35 -25.77
C LEU A 638 10.72 0.86 -25.38
N GLY A 639 9.91 -0.01 -26.00
CA GLY A 639 9.99 -1.46 -25.80
C GLY A 639 11.35 -2.02 -26.21
N TYR A 640 11.85 -1.63 -27.38
CA TYR A 640 13.19 -2.00 -27.87
C TYR A 640 14.30 -1.61 -26.89
N LEU A 641 14.33 -0.34 -26.47
CA LEU A 641 15.35 0.15 -25.53
C LEU A 641 15.23 -0.52 -24.15
N ASN A 642 14.02 -0.84 -23.70
CA ASN A 642 13.83 -1.56 -22.45
C ASN A 642 14.38 -2.98 -22.52
N ASN A 643 14.17 -3.68 -23.64
CA ASN A 643 14.73 -5.02 -23.84
C ASN A 643 16.26 -5.00 -23.92
N LEU A 644 16.86 -4.01 -24.58
CA LEU A 644 18.31 -3.80 -24.53
C LEU A 644 18.84 -3.58 -23.11
N LEU A 645 18.08 -2.89 -22.26
CA LEU A 645 18.42 -2.73 -20.83
C LEU A 645 18.31 -4.03 -20.06
N THR A 646 17.27 -4.85 -20.31
CA THR A 646 17.15 -6.18 -19.67
C THR A 646 18.27 -7.13 -20.10
N GLN A 647 18.74 -7.02 -21.35
CA GLN A 647 19.90 -7.74 -21.87
C GLN A 647 21.24 -7.17 -21.37
N GLN A 648 21.22 -6.11 -20.57
CA GLN A 648 22.38 -5.42 -20.00
C GLN A 648 23.30 -4.75 -21.05
N GLN A 649 22.78 -4.45 -22.25
CA GLN A 649 23.47 -3.68 -23.29
C GLN A 649 23.33 -2.16 -23.07
N PHE A 650 23.81 -1.70 -21.92
CA PHE A 650 23.63 -0.31 -21.49
C PHE A 650 24.28 0.70 -22.45
N GLN A 651 25.44 0.38 -23.04
CA GLN A 651 26.13 1.29 -23.94
C GLN A 651 25.34 1.49 -25.23
N HIS A 652 24.86 0.39 -25.80
CA HIS A 652 24.02 0.41 -26.99
C HIS A 652 22.73 1.21 -26.74
N THR A 653 22.13 1.06 -25.56
CA THR A 653 20.95 1.84 -25.16
C THR A 653 21.22 3.35 -25.17
N ILE A 654 22.36 3.79 -24.63
CA ILE A 654 22.74 5.22 -24.63
C ILE A 654 22.92 5.71 -26.07
N ASP A 655 23.67 4.97 -26.89
CA ASP A 655 23.99 5.41 -28.24
C ASP A 655 22.73 5.48 -29.11
N GLN A 656 21.88 4.46 -29.08
CA GLN A 656 20.61 4.43 -29.82
C GLN A 656 19.63 5.51 -29.36
N SER A 657 19.43 5.65 -28.05
CA SER A 657 18.52 6.69 -27.52
C SER A 657 19.01 8.10 -27.80
N THR A 658 20.33 8.36 -27.78
CA THR A 658 20.87 9.66 -28.21
C THR A 658 20.63 9.92 -29.69
N GLY A 659 20.80 8.91 -30.56
CA GLY A 659 20.48 9.00 -31.98
C GLY A 659 19.00 9.31 -32.23
N ILE A 660 18.10 8.63 -31.53
CA ILE A 660 16.65 8.84 -31.64
C ILE A 660 16.25 10.25 -31.17
N ILE A 661 16.85 10.75 -30.08
CA ILE A 661 16.55 12.11 -29.57
C ILE A 661 17.04 13.19 -30.54
N VAL A 662 18.14 12.96 -31.25
CA VAL A 662 18.59 13.89 -32.30
C VAL A 662 17.60 13.93 -33.47
N GLN A 663 17.00 12.78 -33.82
CA GLN A 663 15.97 12.71 -34.86
C GLN A 663 14.63 13.30 -34.39
N TYR A 664 14.25 13.06 -33.13
CA TYR A 664 12.98 13.50 -32.53
C TYR A 664 13.22 14.18 -31.17
N PRO A 665 13.55 15.49 -31.16
CA PRO A 665 13.87 16.22 -29.92
C PRO A 665 12.71 16.26 -28.91
N THR A 666 11.46 16.20 -29.39
CA THR A 666 10.25 16.18 -28.56
C THR A 666 10.16 14.97 -27.64
N TRP A 667 10.84 13.86 -27.97
CA TRP A 667 10.80 12.61 -27.21
C TRP A 667 11.83 12.55 -26.07
N ILE A 668 12.65 13.60 -25.90
CA ILE A 668 13.68 13.64 -24.86
C ILE A 668 13.12 13.32 -23.48
N ASN A 669 11.95 13.87 -23.13
CA ASN A 669 11.36 13.66 -21.81
C ASN A 669 10.97 12.20 -21.53
N MET A 670 10.66 11.40 -22.55
CA MET A 670 10.27 9.99 -22.42
C MET A 670 11.49 9.05 -22.50
N LEU A 671 12.52 9.43 -23.26
CA LEU A 671 13.71 8.61 -23.48
C LEU A 671 14.85 8.91 -22.49
N ASN A 672 14.92 10.11 -21.92
CA ASN A 672 15.99 10.50 -20.99
C ASN A 672 16.04 9.63 -19.72
N PRO A 673 14.92 9.17 -19.12
CA PRO A 673 14.97 8.24 -17.99
C PRO A 673 15.73 6.94 -18.31
N LEU A 674 15.57 6.39 -19.52
CA LEU A 674 16.30 5.19 -19.98
C LEU A 674 17.81 5.46 -20.12
N ARG A 675 18.19 6.66 -20.60
CA ARG A 675 19.59 7.09 -20.70
C ARG A 675 20.23 7.26 -19.33
N ILE A 676 19.50 7.87 -18.40
CA ILE A 676 19.94 8.05 -17.02
C ILE A 676 20.15 6.68 -16.38
N GLU A 677 19.21 5.75 -16.56
CA GLU A 677 19.34 4.38 -16.07
C GLU A 677 20.59 3.67 -16.59
N ALA A 678 20.78 3.69 -17.91
CA ALA A 678 21.95 3.10 -18.55
C ALA A 678 23.26 3.75 -18.08
N ALA A 679 23.27 5.08 -17.92
CA ALA A 679 24.46 5.84 -17.55
C ALA A 679 24.91 5.55 -16.12
N TRP A 680 23.98 5.50 -15.15
CA TRP A 680 24.35 5.17 -13.77
C TRP A 680 24.76 3.71 -13.64
N LYS A 681 24.08 2.75 -14.31
CA LYS A 681 24.48 1.33 -14.34
C LYS A 681 25.87 1.08 -14.95
N LEU A 682 26.31 1.92 -15.90
CA LEU A 682 27.66 1.89 -16.46
C LEU A 682 28.69 2.69 -15.69
N SER A 683 28.31 3.38 -14.60
CA SER A 683 29.17 4.32 -13.86
C SER A 683 29.77 5.44 -14.74
N LYS A 684 29.07 5.84 -15.82
CA LYS A 684 29.50 6.94 -16.71
C LYS A 684 29.04 8.30 -16.17
N TRP A 685 29.67 8.74 -15.09
CA TRP A 685 29.32 9.94 -14.34
C TRP A 685 29.24 11.22 -15.19
N ASN A 686 30.17 11.42 -16.14
CA ASN A 686 30.19 12.60 -17.01
C ASN A 686 28.97 12.68 -17.95
N LEU A 687 28.44 11.52 -18.37
CA LEU A 687 27.23 11.47 -19.19
C LEU A 687 25.99 11.62 -18.32
N LEU A 688 25.99 10.98 -17.14
CA LEU A 688 24.90 11.09 -16.16
C LEU A 688 24.65 12.56 -15.77
N GLU A 689 25.71 13.30 -15.44
CA GLU A 689 25.59 14.72 -15.10
C GLU A 689 24.98 15.55 -16.23
N LYS A 690 25.41 15.31 -17.48
CA LYS A 690 24.82 15.96 -18.65
C LYS A 690 23.34 15.60 -18.81
N PHE A 691 22.98 14.34 -18.65
CA PHE A 691 21.60 13.88 -18.82
C PHE A 691 20.67 14.43 -17.74
N CYS A 692 21.18 14.63 -16.52
CA CYS A 692 20.47 15.31 -15.43
C CYS A 692 20.32 16.82 -15.70
N SER A 693 21.35 17.50 -16.22
CA SER A 693 21.30 18.96 -16.45
C SER A 693 20.37 19.37 -17.61
N TYR A 694 20.15 18.50 -18.61
CA TYR A 694 19.24 18.78 -19.73
C TYR A 694 17.79 19.06 -19.31
N GLN A 695 17.37 18.65 -18.11
CA GLN A 695 16.04 18.95 -17.60
C GLN A 695 15.97 20.33 -16.93
N ASP A 696 17.04 20.76 -16.24
CA ASP A 696 17.10 22.06 -15.57
C ASP A 696 17.12 23.22 -16.57
N GLU A 697 17.81 23.05 -17.71
CA GLU A 697 17.88 24.09 -18.76
C GLU A 697 16.57 24.24 -19.55
N ASN A 698 15.81 23.15 -19.73
CA ASN A 698 14.51 23.19 -20.43
C ASN A 698 13.36 23.69 -19.55
N LEU A 699 13.52 23.69 -18.22
CA LEU A 699 12.58 24.35 -17.30
C LEU A 699 12.59 25.88 -17.45
N TYR A 700 13.71 26.47 -17.89
CA TYR A 700 13.81 27.92 -18.12
C TYR A 700 13.44 28.36 -19.54
N ILE A 701 13.47 27.47 -20.54
CA ILE A 701 13.16 27.81 -21.94
C ILE A 701 11.67 27.60 -22.27
N ASN A 702 10.97 26.68 -21.59
CA ASN A 702 9.58 26.33 -21.88
C ASN A 702 8.54 27.07 -21.01
N HIS A 703 8.72 28.38 -20.76
CA HIS A 703 7.62 29.20 -20.25
C HIS A 703 6.52 29.49 -21.30
N ASN A 704 6.75 29.15 -22.58
CA ASN A 704 5.80 29.46 -23.66
C ASN A 704 5.18 28.24 -24.37
N GLU A 705 5.60 27.00 -24.08
CA GLU A 705 4.93 25.79 -24.57
C GLU A 705 4.81 24.76 -23.43
N GLN A 706 3.67 24.80 -22.75
CA GLN A 706 3.28 23.84 -21.73
C GLN A 706 2.96 22.48 -22.39
N ILE A 707 3.97 21.63 -22.58
CA ILE A 707 3.74 20.19 -22.81
C ILE A 707 3.71 19.49 -21.44
N ASN A 708 2.50 19.09 -21.05
CA ASN A 708 2.11 18.67 -19.71
C ASN A 708 2.80 17.39 -19.18
N GLU A 709 3.08 17.37 -17.88
CA GLU A 709 3.66 16.24 -17.14
C GLU A 709 2.76 15.01 -17.03
N SER A 710 1.46 15.15 -17.29
CA SER A 710 0.45 14.09 -17.21
C SER A 710 0.35 13.24 -18.49
N SER A 711 0.63 13.82 -19.66
CA SER A 711 0.87 13.07 -20.91
C SER A 711 2.10 12.16 -20.79
N LYS A 712 3.07 12.52 -19.93
CA LYS A 712 4.22 11.66 -19.60
C LYS A 712 3.75 10.39 -18.85
N MET A 713 2.82 10.47 -17.91
CA MET A 713 2.42 9.31 -17.09
C MET A 713 1.56 8.29 -17.85
N ASN A 714 0.58 8.72 -18.64
CA ASN A 714 -0.35 7.78 -19.29
C ASN A 714 0.30 6.99 -20.45
N ILE A 715 1.16 7.63 -21.25
CA ILE A 715 1.89 7.00 -22.38
C ILE A 715 2.96 6.03 -21.86
N LEU A 716 3.59 6.34 -20.73
CA LEU A 716 4.63 5.52 -20.10
C LEU A 716 4.02 4.39 -19.23
N GLN A 717 2.82 4.55 -18.68
CA GLN A 717 2.17 3.55 -17.83
C GLN A 717 1.57 2.40 -18.64
N ASP A 718 1.06 2.66 -19.85
CA ASP A 718 0.53 1.62 -20.75
C ASP A 718 1.60 0.61 -21.22
N LEU A 719 2.90 0.98 -21.20
CA LEU A 719 4.02 0.18 -21.74
C LEU A 719 5.21 -0.02 -20.80
N HIS A 720 5.06 0.25 -19.50
CA HIS A 720 6.11 -0.04 -18.51
C HIS A 720 7.36 0.87 -18.61
N VAL A 721 7.21 2.11 -19.10
CA VAL A 721 8.35 2.97 -19.45
C VAL A 721 8.55 4.17 -18.50
N SER A 722 7.72 4.34 -17.46
CA SER A 722 7.90 5.45 -16.52
C SER A 722 9.05 5.15 -15.56
N LYS A 723 10.28 5.34 -16.06
CA LYS A 723 11.51 5.15 -15.29
C LYS A 723 11.85 6.35 -14.41
N GLN A 724 10.81 6.98 -13.86
CA GLN A 724 10.92 8.15 -12.99
C GLN A 724 11.72 7.80 -11.72
N PHE A 725 11.54 6.58 -11.21
CA PHE A 725 12.32 6.10 -10.08
C PHE A 725 13.81 6.03 -10.40
N GLU A 726 14.18 5.44 -11.54
CA GLU A 726 15.55 5.28 -12.00
C GLU A 726 16.19 6.64 -12.32
N GLU A 727 15.40 7.61 -12.76
CA GLU A 727 15.80 9.00 -12.91
C GLU A 727 16.17 9.63 -11.56
N TYR A 728 15.31 9.51 -10.53
CA TYR A 728 15.62 9.99 -9.19
C TYR A 728 16.88 9.32 -8.64
N VAL A 729 17.04 8.00 -8.82
CA VAL A 729 18.27 7.30 -8.41
C VAL A 729 19.50 7.89 -9.10
N GLY A 730 19.43 8.17 -10.40
CA GLY A 730 20.51 8.82 -11.14
C GLY A 730 20.85 10.22 -10.61
N LYS A 731 19.84 11.04 -10.29
CA LYS A 731 20.01 12.37 -9.68
C LYS A 731 20.65 12.26 -8.29
N ILE A 732 20.16 11.37 -7.44
CA ILE A 732 20.68 11.13 -6.09
C ILE A 732 22.15 10.71 -6.16
N LEU A 733 22.51 9.77 -7.04
CA LEU A 733 23.89 9.32 -7.24
C LEU A 733 24.81 10.44 -7.76
N CYS A 734 24.30 11.31 -8.65
CA CYS A 734 25.04 12.48 -9.12
C CYS A 734 25.34 13.46 -7.97
N GLN A 735 24.36 13.73 -7.11
CA GLN A 735 24.54 14.60 -5.94
C GLN A 735 25.45 13.97 -4.87
N ALA A 736 25.35 12.66 -4.66
CA ALA A 736 26.26 11.91 -3.79
C ALA A 736 27.71 12.07 -4.27
N LYS A 737 27.97 11.93 -5.58
CA LYS A 737 29.31 12.13 -6.15
C LYS A 737 29.82 13.56 -6.00
N LYS A 738 28.95 14.56 -6.12
CA LYS A 738 29.28 15.98 -5.88
C LYS A 738 29.45 16.33 -4.40
N GLN A 739 29.17 15.40 -3.50
CA GLN A 739 29.14 15.58 -2.05
C GLN A 739 28.17 16.69 -1.57
N ASN A 740 27.10 16.96 -2.33
CA ASN A 740 26.12 17.97 -1.96
C ASN A 740 25.01 17.39 -1.06
N ARG A 741 25.16 17.57 0.26
CA ARG A 741 24.25 16.98 1.27
C ARG A 741 22.81 17.51 1.18
N GLU A 742 22.62 18.81 1.02
CA GLU A 742 21.28 19.40 1.01
C GLU A 742 20.48 18.92 -0.20
N GLN A 743 21.08 18.99 -1.40
CA GLN A 743 20.44 18.53 -2.63
C GLN A 743 20.22 17.00 -2.63
N PHE A 744 21.11 16.24 -2.02
CA PHE A 744 20.92 14.79 -1.84
C PHE A 744 19.63 14.50 -1.05
N TYR A 745 19.42 15.16 0.09
CA TYR A 745 18.22 14.94 0.90
C TYR A 745 16.94 15.45 0.22
N THR A 746 17.01 16.54 -0.57
CA THR A 746 15.84 17.01 -1.32
C THR A 746 15.43 16.01 -2.39
N GLU A 747 16.37 15.52 -3.21
CA GLU A 747 16.09 14.52 -4.25
C GLU A 747 15.62 13.19 -3.65
N PHE A 748 16.22 12.77 -2.53
CA PHE A 748 15.79 11.58 -1.80
C PHE A 748 14.34 11.71 -1.30
N ARG A 749 13.96 12.87 -0.74
CA ARG A 749 12.58 13.12 -0.32
C ARG A 749 11.61 13.13 -1.50
N LEU A 750 12.00 13.68 -2.65
CA LEU A 750 11.19 13.64 -3.87
C LEU A 750 10.98 12.20 -4.35
N ALA A 751 12.03 11.37 -4.35
CA ALA A 751 11.93 9.95 -4.69
C ALA A 751 10.95 9.21 -3.76
N LEU A 752 11.03 9.43 -2.45
CA LEU A 752 10.09 8.84 -1.49
C LEU A 752 8.65 9.34 -1.69
N ASN A 753 8.46 10.63 -1.96
CA ASN A 753 7.14 11.20 -2.22
C ASN A 753 6.49 10.59 -3.46
N SER A 754 7.28 10.28 -4.51
CA SER A 754 6.76 9.63 -5.72
C SER A 754 6.22 8.21 -5.46
N LEU A 755 6.79 7.50 -4.47
CA LEU A 755 6.36 6.15 -4.09
C LEU A 755 5.18 6.17 -3.11
N MET A 756 4.90 7.30 -2.46
CA MET A 756 3.88 7.42 -1.43
C MET A 756 2.47 7.16 -1.96
N GLY A 757 2.07 7.82 -3.06
CA GLY A 757 0.72 7.70 -3.63
C GLY A 757 0.33 6.25 -3.96
N PRO A 758 1.13 5.51 -4.76
CA PRO A 758 0.84 4.12 -5.10
C PRO A 758 0.81 3.18 -3.90
N ILE A 759 1.71 3.37 -2.91
CA ILE A 759 1.71 2.56 -1.68
C ILE A 759 0.45 2.84 -0.84
N SER A 760 0.06 4.11 -0.70
CA SER A 760 -1.19 4.48 -0.01
C SER A 760 -2.40 3.82 -0.68
N ALA A 761 -2.47 3.81 -2.02
CA ALA A 761 -3.56 3.17 -2.75
C ALA A 761 -3.56 1.64 -2.59
N ALA A 762 -2.39 0.99 -2.67
CA ALA A 762 -2.25 -0.44 -2.45
C ALA A 762 -2.62 -0.86 -1.02
N SER A 763 -2.39 0.02 -0.03
CA SER A 763 -2.74 -0.24 1.38
C SER A 763 -4.25 -0.44 1.61
N MET A 764 -5.09 0.06 0.72
CA MET A 764 -6.55 0.00 0.84
C MET A 764 -7.15 -1.37 0.45
N GLU A 765 -6.35 -2.31 -0.05
CA GLU A 765 -6.80 -3.64 -0.50
C GLU A 765 -6.49 -4.78 0.46
N VAL A 766 -7.24 -5.86 0.30
CA VAL A 766 -6.88 -7.19 0.84
C VAL A 766 -5.70 -7.72 0.05
N GLY A 767 -4.59 -8.07 0.72
CA GLY A 767 -3.34 -8.43 0.04
C GLY A 767 -2.43 -7.25 -0.27
N SER A 768 -2.60 -6.12 0.45
CA SER A 768 -1.85 -4.87 0.28
C SER A 768 -0.34 -5.03 0.10
N TYR A 769 0.28 -5.99 0.81
CA TYR A 769 1.71 -6.23 0.68
C TYR A 769 2.14 -6.74 -0.69
N GLN A 770 1.41 -7.69 -1.28
CA GLN A 770 1.76 -8.27 -2.58
C GLN A 770 1.69 -7.22 -3.68
N ARG A 771 0.67 -6.36 -3.63
CA ARG A 771 0.53 -5.26 -4.57
C ARG A 771 1.55 -4.14 -4.34
N ALA A 772 1.82 -3.81 -3.08
CA ALA A 772 2.82 -2.80 -2.75
C ALA A 772 4.26 -3.28 -3.01
N TYR A 773 4.48 -4.58 -3.29
CA TYR A 773 5.79 -5.21 -3.30
C TYR A 773 6.77 -4.55 -4.28
N ASP A 774 6.33 -4.22 -5.50
CA ASP A 774 7.16 -3.55 -6.49
C ASP A 774 7.70 -2.20 -5.97
N TYR A 775 6.89 -1.46 -5.22
CA TYR A 775 7.29 -0.19 -4.61
C TYR A 775 8.13 -0.41 -3.35
N LEU A 776 7.86 -1.44 -2.56
CA LEU A 776 8.67 -1.82 -1.40
C LEU A 776 10.09 -2.24 -1.82
N ALA A 777 10.23 -2.93 -2.96
CA ALA A 777 11.54 -3.25 -3.55
C ALA A 777 12.30 -1.99 -3.95
N LYS A 778 11.62 -0.98 -4.51
CA LYS A 778 12.23 0.33 -4.79
C LYS A 778 12.66 1.07 -3.51
N LEU A 779 11.86 1.01 -2.45
CA LEU A 779 12.24 1.56 -1.14
C LEU A 779 13.44 0.83 -0.52
N HIS A 780 13.51 -0.49 -0.69
CA HIS A 780 14.64 -1.31 -0.25
C HIS A 780 15.94 -0.78 -0.87
N LEU A 781 15.94 -0.55 -2.19
CA LEU A 781 17.08 0.00 -2.94
C LEU A 781 17.46 1.41 -2.48
N LEU A 782 16.48 2.30 -2.30
CA LEU A 782 16.73 3.68 -1.83
C LEU A 782 17.40 3.69 -0.45
N LYS A 783 16.99 2.78 0.45
CA LYS A 783 17.59 2.68 1.79
C LYS A 783 18.99 2.13 1.80
N ASP A 784 19.29 1.18 0.90
CA ASP A 784 20.65 0.69 0.73
C ASP A 784 21.57 1.77 0.16
N LEU A 785 21.05 2.58 -0.78
CA LEU A 785 21.73 3.76 -1.29
C LEU A 785 22.00 4.78 -0.17
N GLU A 786 20.96 5.20 0.57
CA GLU A 786 21.08 6.18 1.65
C GLU A 786 22.13 5.74 2.68
N TYR A 787 22.08 4.47 3.10
CA TYR A 787 23.01 3.95 4.10
C TYR A 787 24.47 3.99 3.64
N TYR A 788 24.75 3.55 2.41
CA TYR A 788 26.12 3.53 1.89
C TYR A 788 26.68 4.94 1.73
N VAL A 789 25.89 5.86 1.18
CA VAL A 789 26.31 7.24 0.96
C VAL A 789 26.60 7.94 2.29
N LEU A 790 25.73 7.77 3.31
CA LEU A 790 25.92 8.38 4.62
C LEU A 790 27.18 7.86 5.32
N LYS A 791 27.45 6.55 5.26
CA LYS A 791 28.60 5.93 5.93
C LYS A 791 29.93 6.21 5.22
N ASN A 792 29.98 6.01 3.91
CA ASN A 792 31.26 5.98 3.18
C ASN A 792 31.60 7.28 2.46
N ILE A 793 30.62 8.09 2.06
CA ILE A 793 30.86 9.33 1.30
C ILE A 793 30.76 10.56 2.20
N PHE A 794 29.67 10.65 2.97
CA PHE A 794 29.46 11.80 3.86
C PHE A 794 30.16 11.65 5.21
N HIS A 795 30.51 10.43 5.64
CA HIS A 795 31.10 10.14 6.95
C HIS A 795 30.29 10.75 8.10
N ASP A 796 28.97 10.57 8.08
CA ASP A 796 28.07 11.13 9.12
C ASP A 796 28.00 10.21 10.35
N ASP A 797 28.93 10.39 11.28
CA ASP A 797 29.03 9.62 12.54
C ASP A 797 27.71 9.68 13.36
N HIS A 798 27.03 10.83 13.42
CA HIS A 798 25.85 11.05 14.27
C HIS A 798 24.61 10.21 13.90
N SER A 799 24.49 9.71 12.67
CA SER A 799 23.39 8.83 12.26
C SER A 799 23.75 7.34 12.34
N ILE A 800 25.02 7.03 12.61
CA ILE A 800 25.64 5.70 12.42
C ILE A 800 26.32 5.17 13.71
N MET A 801 26.36 5.94 14.81
CA MET A 801 27.10 5.67 16.07
C MET A 801 26.89 4.31 16.78
N ILE A 802 26.18 3.31 16.21
CA ILE A 802 25.98 1.99 16.84
C ILE A 802 26.43 0.82 15.94
N ILE A 803 26.89 1.05 14.70
CA ILE A 803 27.36 -0.03 13.78
C ILE A 803 28.88 0.06 13.56
N ASP A 804 29.64 0.34 14.62
CA ASP A 804 31.11 0.43 14.56
C ASP A 804 31.79 -0.95 14.37
N ASN A 805 31.05 -2.07 14.44
CA ASN A 805 31.61 -3.42 14.38
C ASN A 805 31.13 -4.32 13.23
N ASP A 806 30.11 -3.93 12.45
CA ASP A 806 29.58 -4.78 11.38
C ASP A 806 29.97 -4.27 9.97
N ASN A 807 30.50 -5.18 9.15
CA ASN A 807 30.82 -4.92 7.75
C ASN A 807 29.54 -4.58 6.98
N ILE A 808 29.56 -3.49 6.20
CA ILE A 808 28.44 -3.08 5.33
C ILE A 808 28.03 -4.24 4.41
N ASP A 809 29.00 -5.03 3.99
CA ASP A 809 28.85 -6.14 3.05
C ASP A 809 28.01 -7.27 3.64
N ASP A 810 28.09 -7.49 4.96
CA ASP A 810 27.24 -8.46 5.66
C ASP A 810 25.78 -7.99 5.69
N ILE A 811 25.55 -6.70 5.93
CA ILE A 811 24.21 -6.10 5.96
C ILE A 811 23.56 -6.16 4.58
N TRP A 812 24.30 -5.79 3.52
CA TRP A 812 23.79 -5.89 2.14
C TRP A 812 23.51 -7.33 1.74
N SER A 813 24.38 -8.27 2.09
CA SER A 813 24.17 -9.69 1.77
C SER A 813 22.93 -10.24 2.49
N GLN A 814 22.71 -9.85 3.75
CA GLN A 814 21.51 -10.21 4.51
C GLN A 814 20.25 -9.57 3.92
N ARG A 815 20.29 -8.29 3.54
CA ARG A 815 19.15 -7.60 2.91
C ARG A 815 18.82 -8.19 1.54
N HIS A 816 19.84 -8.49 0.74
CA HIS A 816 19.67 -9.18 -0.54
C HIS A 816 18.98 -10.53 -0.39
N ALA A 817 19.30 -11.29 0.67
CA ALA A 817 18.66 -12.57 0.98
C ALA A 817 17.18 -12.45 1.40
N LEU A 818 16.66 -11.23 1.63
CA LEU A 818 15.23 -11.01 1.84
C LEU A 818 14.43 -10.99 0.54
N LEU A 819 15.06 -10.66 -0.59
CA LEU A 819 14.40 -10.55 -1.89
C LEU A 819 14.06 -11.95 -2.45
N PRO A 820 12.93 -12.09 -3.18
CA PRO A 820 12.60 -13.33 -3.87
C PRO A 820 13.62 -13.60 -4.98
N PRO A 821 13.83 -14.88 -5.35
CA PRO A 821 14.77 -15.32 -6.40
C PRO A 821 14.26 -14.97 -7.82
N ASN A 822 13.89 -13.72 -8.06
CA ASN A 822 13.41 -13.21 -9.33
C ASN A 822 14.36 -12.10 -9.84
N SER A 823 14.78 -12.17 -11.10
CA SER A 823 15.72 -11.21 -11.67
C SER A 823 15.21 -9.77 -11.63
N LYS A 824 13.88 -9.57 -11.72
CA LYS A 824 13.24 -8.26 -11.66
C LYS A 824 13.64 -7.46 -10.41
N TYR A 825 13.86 -8.14 -9.27
CA TYR A 825 14.22 -7.49 -8.01
C TYR A 825 15.69 -7.64 -7.66
N ILE A 826 16.30 -8.77 -8.00
CA ILE A 826 17.69 -9.05 -7.68
C ILE A 826 18.65 -8.22 -8.55
N GLU A 827 18.43 -8.16 -9.86
CA GLU A 827 19.38 -7.48 -10.77
C GLU A 827 19.51 -5.98 -10.47
N PRO A 828 18.42 -5.23 -10.19
CA PRO A 828 18.53 -3.84 -9.73
C PRO A 828 19.33 -3.67 -8.44
N SER A 829 19.18 -4.58 -7.47
CA SER A 829 19.95 -4.56 -6.23
C SER A 829 21.45 -4.74 -6.48
N LEU A 830 21.81 -5.73 -7.30
CA LEU A 830 23.20 -5.96 -7.71
C LEU A 830 23.76 -4.81 -8.55
N ALA A 831 22.95 -4.22 -9.44
CA ALA A 831 23.33 -3.04 -10.22
C ALA A 831 23.66 -1.87 -9.31
N LEU A 832 22.79 -1.57 -8.35
CA LEU A 832 23.01 -0.50 -7.39
C LEU A 832 24.30 -0.73 -6.59
N ARG A 833 24.49 -1.93 -6.01
CA ARG A 833 25.70 -2.28 -5.23
C ARG A 833 26.98 -2.06 -6.04
N ARG A 834 27.03 -2.56 -7.28
CA ARG A 834 28.17 -2.34 -8.19
C ARG A 834 28.45 -0.85 -8.38
N THR A 835 27.41 -0.05 -8.61
CA THR A 835 27.58 1.38 -8.89
C THR A 835 27.99 2.18 -7.67
N LEU A 836 27.54 1.79 -6.48
CA LEU A 836 27.95 2.41 -5.21
C LEU A 836 29.40 2.10 -4.87
N LEU A 837 29.82 0.83 -4.99
CA LEU A 837 31.22 0.43 -4.82
C LEU A 837 32.16 1.11 -5.83
N LEU A 838 31.68 1.40 -7.04
CA LEU A 838 32.40 2.16 -8.05
C LEU A 838 32.42 3.68 -7.82
N LEU A 839 31.55 4.19 -6.97
CA LEU A 839 31.44 5.62 -6.66
C LEU A 839 32.51 6.05 -5.64
N ASP A 840 32.91 5.17 -4.74
CA ASP A 840 33.96 5.41 -3.74
C ASP A 840 35.36 5.38 -4.38
N ASP A 841 35.71 6.47 -5.08
CA ASP A 841 36.99 6.64 -5.77
C ASP A 841 38.20 6.66 -4.79
N ILE A 842 37.95 6.89 -3.49
CA ILE A 842 38.97 7.09 -2.45
C ILE A 842 39.39 5.74 -1.82
N ASN A 843 38.43 4.81 -1.64
CA ASN A 843 38.67 3.51 -1.02
C ASN A 843 38.57 2.33 -2.01
N HIS A 844 38.99 2.48 -3.28
CA HIS A 844 39.08 1.34 -4.22
C HIS A 844 40.05 0.28 -3.70
N THR A 845 39.55 -0.59 -2.83
CA THR A 845 40.26 -1.71 -2.26
C THR A 845 40.15 -2.91 -3.18
N LYS A 846 41.11 -3.83 -3.08
CA LYS A 846 40.99 -5.14 -3.73
C LYS A 846 39.71 -5.87 -3.31
N GLN A 847 39.20 -5.60 -2.11
CA GLN A 847 37.94 -6.16 -1.60
C GLN A 847 36.73 -5.67 -2.41
N HIS A 848 36.60 -4.36 -2.68
CA HIS A 848 35.53 -3.85 -3.53
C HIS A 848 35.55 -4.48 -4.93
N ALA A 849 36.74 -4.66 -5.52
CA ALA A 849 36.88 -5.31 -6.82
C ALA A 849 36.44 -6.78 -6.80
N LEU A 850 36.71 -7.51 -5.72
CA LEU A 850 36.22 -8.88 -5.52
C LEU A 850 34.69 -8.88 -5.41
N GLU A 851 34.10 -8.02 -4.57
CA GLU A 851 32.65 -7.96 -4.39
C GLU A 851 31.89 -7.54 -5.66
N ILE A 852 32.42 -6.59 -6.43
CA ILE A 852 31.87 -6.24 -7.75
C ILE A 852 31.88 -7.49 -8.64
N GLY A 853 32.96 -8.25 -8.59
CA GLY A 853 33.11 -9.56 -9.22
C GLY A 853 32.02 -10.56 -8.85
N GLU A 854 31.77 -10.74 -7.55
CA GLU A 854 30.72 -11.60 -7.04
C GLU A 854 29.33 -11.14 -7.49
N CYS A 855 29.07 -9.83 -7.50
CA CYS A 855 27.82 -9.26 -8.01
C CYS A 855 27.60 -9.62 -9.49
N TRP A 856 28.61 -9.44 -10.36
CA TRP A 856 28.53 -9.82 -11.76
C TRP A 856 28.33 -11.33 -11.95
N LEU A 857 28.95 -12.13 -11.11
CA LEU A 857 28.80 -13.58 -11.15
C LEU A 857 27.39 -14.01 -10.74
N HIS A 858 26.79 -13.36 -9.75
CA HIS A 858 25.40 -13.60 -9.37
C HIS A 858 24.43 -13.16 -10.48
N SER A 859 24.64 -12.00 -11.10
CA SER A 859 23.90 -11.56 -12.30
C SER A 859 24.00 -12.59 -13.43
N ALA A 860 25.18 -13.17 -13.67
CA ALA A 860 25.37 -14.21 -14.69
C ALA A 860 24.57 -15.48 -14.42
N ARG A 861 24.56 -15.95 -13.17
CA ARG A 861 23.77 -17.13 -12.75
C ARG A 861 22.28 -16.94 -12.97
N ILE A 862 21.78 -15.76 -12.62
CA ILE A 862 20.36 -15.41 -12.78
C ILE A 862 20.00 -15.30 -14.25
N ALA A 863 20.82 -14.62 -15.05
CA ALA A 863 20.62 -14.53 -16.49
C ALA A 863 20.61 -15.92 -17.17
N ARG A 864 21.51 -16.82 -16.75
CA ARG A 864 21.52 -18.22 -17.21
C ARG A 864 20.22 -18.95 -16.85
N ALA A 865 19.75 -18.83 -15.62
CA ALA A 865 18.50 -19.45 -15.17
C ALA A 865 17.26 -18.95 -15.94
N GLN A 866 17.32 -17.76 -16.53
CA GLN A 866 16.26 -17.18 -17.35
C GLN A 866 16.44 -17.42 -18.85
N ASN A 867 17.37 -18.28 -19.26
CA ASN A 867 17.74 -18.50 -20.66
C ASN A 867 18.25 -17.26 -21.42
N ASN A 868 18.62 -16.17 -20.71
CA ASN A 868 19.23 -15.00 -21.33
C ASN A 868 20.74 -15.22 -21.49
N SER A 869 21.11 -15.84 -22.60
CA SER A 869 22.49 -16.28 -22.86
C SER A 869 23.48 -15.12 -23.01
N LEU A 870 23.07 -14.04 -23.69
CA LEU A 870 23.94 -12.91 -23.98
C LEU A 870 24.25 -12.07 -22.72
N ALA A 871 23.25 -11.81 -21.88
CA ALA A 871 23.46 -11.12 -20.61
C ALA A 871 24.37 -11.92 -19.66
N ALA A 872 24.20 -13.26 -19.64
CA ALA A 872 25.04 -14.14 -18.83
C ALA A 872 26.52 -14.05 -19.25
N ILE A 873 26.81 -14.17 -20.55
CA ILE A 873 28.18 -14.08 -21.08
C ILE A 873 28.78 -12.69 -20.82
N GLY A 874 28.02 -11.62 -21.09
CA GLY A 874 28.46 -10.25 -20.84
C GLY A 874 28.85 -10.00 -19.39
N SER A 875 28.09 -10.59 -18.46
CA SER A 875 28.36 -10.54 -17.02
C SER A 875 29.58 -11.39 -16.62
N LEU A 876 29.71 -12.61 -17.16
CA LEU A 876 30.87 -13.48 -16.92
C LEU A 876 32.19 -12.85 -17.38
N MET A 877 32.18 -12.14 -18.52
CA MET A 877 33.37 -11.45 -19.02
C MET A 877 33.85 -10.36 -18.07
N LYS A 878 32.92 -9.65 -17.40
CA LYS A 878 33.24 -8.65 -16.37
C LYS A 878 33.71 -9.30 -15.07
N ALA A 879 33.12 -10.43 -14.67
CA ALA A 879 33.51 -11.18 -13.47
C ALA A 879 34.89 -11.86 -13.59
N ASN A 880 35.33 -12.20 -14.82
CA ASN A 880 36.55 -12.99 -15.06
C ASN A 880 37.84 -12.40 -14.47
N GLN A 881 37.89 -11.07 -14.28
CA GLN A 881 39.05 -10.39 -13.70
C GLN A 881 39.21 -10.66 -12.19
N SER A 882 38.12 -11.04 -11.50
CA SER A 882 38.07 -11.18 -10.05
C SER A 882 37.94 -12.65 -9.61
N HIS A 883 37.09 -13.43 -10.28
CA HIS A 883 36.70 -14.80 -9.90
C HIS A 883 36.87 -15.79 -11.07
N PRO A 884 38.11 -16.06 -11.53
CA PRO A 884 38.35 -16.79 -12.77
C PRO A 884 37.94 -18.27 -12.71
N ILE A 885 37.90 -18.88 -11.51
CA ILE A 885 37.54 -20.30 -11.34
C ILE A 885 36.03 -20.46 -11.41
N GLU A 886 35.28 -19.66 -10.65
CA GLU A 886 33.83 -19.68 -10.61
C GLU A 886 33.24 -19.28 -11.97
N VAL A 887 33.86 -18.33 -12.67
CA VAL A 887 33.49 -17.96 -14.05
C VAL A 887 33.68 -19.13 -15.02
N ALA A 888 34.77 -19.90 -14.90
CA ALA A 888 34.99 -21.07 -15.75
C ALA A 888 33.93 -22.15 -15.52
N ILE A 889 33.49 -22.34 -14.27
CA ILE A 889 32.41 -23.28 -13.92
C ILE A 889 31.08 -22.84 -14.53
N GLU A 890 30.68 -21.58 -14.30
CA GLU A 890 29.42 -21.05 -14.86
C GLU A 890 29.44 -21.02 -16.38
N ARG A 891 30.59 -20.70 -17.00
CA ARG A 891 30.74 -20.74 -18.46
C ARG A 891 30.57 -22.16 -19.01
N ALA A 892 31.08 -23.17 -18.30
CA ALA A 892 30.87 -24.57 -18.69
C ALA A 892 29.41 -24.99 -18.53
N GLN A 893 28.73 -24.58 -17.45
CA GLN A 893 27.28 -24.82 -17.27
C GLN A 893 26.46 -24.16 -18.37
N TRP A 894 26.78 -22.93 -18.75
CA TRP A 894 26.15 -22.26 -19.88
C TRP A 894 26.35 -23.01 -21.21
N MET A 895 27.58 -23.46 -21.51
CA MET A 895 27.85 -24.27 -22.73
C MET A 895 27.06 -25.59 -22.71
N TRP A 896 26.91 -26.18 -21.53
CA TRP A 896 26.13 -27.40 -21.32
C TRP A 896 24.64 -27.18 -21.61
N ASP A 897 24.06 -26.11 -21.08
CA ASP A 897 22.65 -25.73 -21.28
C ASP A 897 22.37 -25.44 -22.78
N LYS A 898 23.34 -24.87 -23.50
CA LYS A 898 23.27 -24.66 -24.96
C LYS A 898 23.33 -25.96 -25.78
N GLY A 899 23.73 -27.09 -25.18
CA GLY A 899 23.91 -28.37 -25.85
C GLY A 899 25.33 -28.64 -26.38
N GLU A 900 26.29 -27.73 -26.17
CA GLU A 900 27.70 -27.88 -26.55
C GLU A 900 28.50 -28.65 -25.46
N LYS A 901 28.05 -29.87 -25.15
CA LYS A 901 28.54 -30.67 -23.99
C LYS A 901 30.04 -30.96 -24.02
N ASP A 902 30.59 -31.32 -25.18
CA ASP A 902 32.02 -31.63 -25.31
C ASP A 902 32.90 -30.39 -25.04
N ARG A 903 32.46 -29.21 -25.49
CA ARG A 903 33.17 -27.94 -25.24
C ARG A 903 33.12 -27.55 -23.77
N ALA A 904 31.99 -27.78 -23.09
CA ALA A 904 31.87 -27.56 -21.65
C ALA A 904 32.90 -28.39 -20.86
N ILE A 905 32.99 -29.69 -21.16
CA ILE A 905 33.94 -30.62 -20.51
C ILE A 905 35.39 -30.23 -20.81
N MET A 906 35.70 -29.88 -22.06
CA MET A 906 37.04 -29.44 -22.46
C MET A 906 37.43 -28.14 -21.74
N SER A 907 36.53 -27.18 -21.61
CA SER A 907 36.76 -25.93 -20.87
C SER A 907 37.12 -26.20 -19.40
N LEU A 908 36.41 -27.12 -18.73
CA LEU A 908 36.72 -27.51 -17.35
C LEU A 908 38.06 -28.24 -17.25
N LYS A 909 38.36 -29.16 -18.18
CA LYS A 909 39.64 -29.87 -18.23
C LYS A 909 40.81 -28.91 -18.43
N GLN A 910 40.66 -27.95 -19.34
CA GLN A 910 41.68 -26.93 -19.60
C GLN A 910 41.94 -26.07 -18.36
N LYS A 911 40.89 -25.59 -17.68
CA LYS A 911 41.05 -24.81 -16.45
C LYS A 911 41.67 -25.63 -15.31
N LYS A 912 41.34 -26.92 -15.22
CA LYS A 912 41.97 -27.84 -14.27
C LYS A 912 43.48 -27.98 -14.54
N ILE A 913 43.89 -28.10 -15.80
CA ILE A 913 45.31 -28.18 -16.18
C ILE A 913 46.04 -26.87 -15.81
N GLU A 914 45.44 -25.71 -16.12
CA GLU A 914 45.99 -24.40 -15.74
C GLU A 914 46.19 -24.26 -14.21
N LEU A 915 45.28 -24.80 -13.40
CA LEU A 915 45.39 -24.82 -11.94
C LEU A 915 46.49 -25.77 -11.44
N LEU A 916 46.63 -26.94 -12.09
CA LEU A 916 47.68 -27.91 -11.78
C LEU A 916 49.08 -27.37 -12.09
N ASP A 917 49.20 -26.49 -13.08
CA ASP A 917 50.44 -25.81 -13.45
C ASP A 917 50.79 -24.63 -12.51
N SER A 918 49.79 -24.01 -11.83
CA SER A 918 49.95 -22.81 -11.01
C SER A 918 50.20 -23.05 -9.51
N ARG A 919 50.81 -24.18 -9.09
CA ARG A 919 50.90 -24.63 -7.69
C ARG A 919 51.44 -23.58 -6.69
N THR A 920 50.55 -22.91 -5.98
CA THR A 920 50.81 -22.32 -4.65
C THR A 920 49.65 -22.61 -3.68
N ILE A 921 49.89 -23.59 -2.79
CA ILE A 921 49.41 -23.80 -1.40
C ILE A 921 47.89 -23.74 -1.10
N ASN A 922 47.38 -24.89 -0.60
CA ASN A 922 46.14 -25.18 0.14
C ASN A 922 44.76 -24.91 -0.48
N GLU A 923 44.52 -23.83 -1.24
CA GLU A 923 43.21 -23.60 -1.88
C GLU A 923 43.01 -24.39 -3.19
N GLY A 924 44.11 -24.76 -3.86
CA GLY A 924 44.09 -25.53 -5.11
C GLY A 924 43.39 -26.89 -4.98
N ASN A 925 43.60 -27.61 -3.86
CA ASN A 925 43.03 -28.95 -3.68
C ASN A 925 41.50 -28.97 -3.63
N HIS A 926 40.85 -27.94 -3.06
CA HIS A 926 39.38 -27.90 -2.97
C HIS A 926 38.75 -27.55 -4.31
N ASN A 927 39.34 -26.60 -5.05
CA ASN A 927 38.84 -26.19 -6.37
C ASN A 927 39.12 -27.26 -7.44
N GLU A 928 40.26 -27.94 -7.38
CA GLU A 928 40.55 -29.11 -8.20
C GLU A 928 39.55 -30.26 -7.98
N ASN A 929 39.22 -30.57 -6.73
CA ASN A 929 38.23 -31.60 -6.39
C ASN A 929 36.82 -31.22 -6.87
N ARG A 930 36.43 -29.93 -6.78
CA ARG A 930 35.14 -29.44 -7.31
C ARG A 930 35.08 -29.54 -8.84
N LEU A 931 36.14 -29.11 -9.54
CA LEU A 931 36.24 -29.24 -10.99
C LEU A 931 36.21 -30.71 -11.43
N GLN A 932 36.92 -31.58 -10.72
CA GLN A 932 36.91 -33.02 -10.99
C GLN A 932 35.54 -33.65 -10.73
N GLY A 933 34.84 -33.25 -9.68
CA GLY A 933 33.46 -33.68 -9.41
C GLY A 933 32.49 -33.24 -10.51
N LEU A 934 32.58 -32.00 -10.99
CA LEU A 934 31.75 -31.51 -12.10
C LEU A 934 32.06 -32.20 -13.42
N ILE A 935 33.34 -32.44 -13.73
CA ILE A 935 33.73 -33.23 -14.91
C ILE A 935 33.16 -34.66 -14.81
N PHE A 936 33.10 -35.24 -13.62
CA PHE A 936 32.49 -36.56 -13.41
C PHE A 936 30.97 -36.54 -13.54
N ILE A 937 30.28 -35.47 -13.09
CA ILE A 937 28.81 -35.32 -13.25
C ILE A 937 28.42 -35.06 -14.72
N PHE A 938 29.28 -34.37 -15.48
CA PHE A 938 29.04 -34.07 -16.90
C PHE A 938 29.41 -35.20 -17.85
N ASN A 939 30.25 -36.16 -17.46
CA ASN A 939 30.47 -37.40 -18.21
C ASN A 939 29.42 -38.44 -17.85
#